data_AF-A0A643EN13-F1
#
_entry.id   AF-A0A643EN13-F1
#
_cell.length_a   1.000
_cell.length_b   1.000
_cell.length_c   1.000
_cell.angle_alpha   90.00
_cell.angle_beta   90.00
_cell.angle_gamma   90.00
#
_symmetry.space_group_name_H-M   'P 1'
#
loop_
_entity.id
_entity.type
_entity.pdbx_description
1 polymer ?
#
loop_
_entity_poly.entity_id
_entity_poly.type
_entity_poly.pdbx_seq_one_letter_code
_entity_poly.pdbx_strand_id
1 'polypeptide(L)'
;MSEEINVLREDIRVTVSVAPEFPKERLLPLEPSVLSKNISRQVKEERKYNEEKIKRDREGGGENSGIPCCKTLHVSIGYDGTNNNDRADGASLPPSRSNVAKLFHASVGEGSVQEGLGFFRYYCPGVGTVFPDIREYTPSSLGLIAAAGGENRVNWGITRLVDVLQGTLTPESPLLLDESQTMIKNMATNGIAKVLTGGLLENGEKKRRAALEPKLKELEEKLRQRQDSGQKPHILAMRLYIYGFSRGAAEARAFANWLQELTRASGADGRVEYRFAGLPISIEFLGLFDTVAAVGLADSAPFAAGHMDWADGTMRLPDEAQVQCLPTTLPEDCAFLKRCVHLISCHEQRASFPLDSIRRRDLDANGRRTGPSCYRQGTVEYAYPGVHSDVGGGYGVGNQGKAVGGSEFLLSQIALQHMYAEAFGAGAPLQVPKSAVHPDFHEVWREMTPETEAEFSVSEELATRFNAWQAQAKTGPLEEVIRRETALITAWRIDRYAGGLRNKAFFANVPPDMPEAQQKAWEALYKRRSREYAAAQQGKPLPPMSAAEQAEWDRNVALIGGEDKLRDLRVEKQFDPPLDQRQLLGAAAEFAHDYKGDWGVLDDGMTVGGVIDLLLGGTVFLINEEDEAEEYSQIHRDGSARYHQLFSAPDRVAPGQEKLVALFDEQVHDSRAWFMNTSAIGPREPFTDYFRYRLVHFDNESNKRLSVLATAGRVVGVGVMLASVGLSVKRRDPRMLLGLFLPSLARPLLSGKVGLPEISAFDPLTGIALPMVGGAALDNLRAFTREPGDKVEQIGQLPPPPLLAVAAVQSPALQQVLLAQQTVEALKARDLGSLAGLVAKAELTQAPAAATPAWLAEAKQALQDMGTEQAQPPGPGSAPGWLKRGKDLMESL
;
A
#
# COMPACT_ATOMS: atom_id res chain seq x y z
N MET A 1 39.22 -19.70 4.71
CA MET A 1 39.03 -18.73 5.80
C MET A 1 37.66 -18.98 6.37
N SER A 2 37.65 -19.78 7.42
CA SER A 2 36.54 -20.53 7.99
C SER A 2 36.18 -19.97 9.36
N GLU A 3 34.88 -19.93 9.67
CA GLU A 3 34.29 -19.96 11.03
C GLU A 3 34.47 -18.76 12.00
N GLU A 4 34.71 -17.53 11.53
CA GLU A 4 34.72 -16.33 12.42
C GLU A 4 33.69 -15.23 12.07
N ILE A 5 32.54 -15.57 11.49
CA ILE A 5 31.44 -14.61 11.28
C ILE A 5 30.15 -15.17 11.90
N ASN A 6 29.98 -15.10 13.21
CA ASN A 6 28.65 -15.33 13.80
C ASN A 6 28.38 -14.66 15.16
N VAL A 7 29.13 -13.60 15.50
CA VAL A 7 28.74 -12.68 16.59
C VAL A 7 28.66 -11.27 16.00
N LEU A 8 27.64 -11.03 15.18
CA LEU A 8 27.23 -9.65 14.90
C LEU A 8 26.72 -9.09 16.23
N ARG A 9 27.37 -8.03 16.73
CA ARG A 9 26.94 -7.30 17.94
C ARG A 9 25.45 -6.97 17.82
N GLU A 10 24.67 -7.21 18.88
CA GLU A 10 23.22 -6.92 18.92
C GLU A 10 22.89 -5.50 18.44
N ASP A 11 23.76 -4.52 18.70
CA ASP A 11 23.64 -3.14 18.26
C ASP A 11 23.49 -2.96 16.73
N ILE A 12 24.12 -3.82 15.91
CA ILE A 12 24.11 -3.70 14.43
C ILE A 12 22.76 -4.12 13.85
N ARG A 13 21.99 -4.97 14.55
CA ARG A 13 20.70 -5.47 14.06
C ARG A 13 19.52 -4.56 14.37
N VAL A 14 19.73 -3.43 15.06
CA VAL A 14 18.65 -2.50 15.46
C VAL A 14 18.67 -1.20 14.64
N THR A 15 19.82 -0.86 14.05
CA THR A 15 20.04 0.40 13.31
C THR A 15 19.58 0.30 11.86
N VAL A 16 18.85 1.31 11.39
CA VAL A 16 18.61 1.49 9.95
C VAL A 16 19.90 1.98 9.30
N SER A 17 20.20 1.49 8.10
CA SER A 17 21.35 1.98 7.35
C SER A 17 20.96 3.29 6.65
N VAL A 18 21.84 4.29 6.64
CA VAL A 18 21.70 5.40 5.68
C VAL A 18 21.96 4.83 4.28
N ALA A 19 21.27 5.35 3.26
CA ALA A 19 21.54 4.95 1.89
C ALA A 19 23.06 4.99 1.57
N PRO A 20 23.57 4.05 0.78
CA PRO A 20 24.98 4.06 0.38
C PRO A 20 25.28 5.29 -0.47
N GLU A 21 26.53 5.75 -0.43
CA GLU A 21 27.01 6.75 -1.37
C GLU A 21 26.78 6.25 -2.81
N PHE A 22 26.24 7.11 -3.67
CA PHE A 22 25.99 6.77 -5.06
C PHE A 22 27.28 6.94 -5.88
N PRO A 23 27.79 5.87 -6.51
CA PRO A 23 29.09 5.90 -7.19
C PRO A 23 29.04 6.68 -8.50
N LYS A 24 30.19 7.22 -8.93
CA LYS A 24 30.32 7.94 -10.21
C LYS A 24 30.09 7.03 -11.41
N GLU A 25 30.55 5.79 -11.31
CA GLU A 25 30.40 4.73 -12.30
C GLU A 25 28.95 4.23 -12.41
N ARG A 26 28.06 4.70 -11.53
CA ARG A 26 26.66 4.23 -11.39
C ARG A 26 26.60 2.76 -10.96
N LEU A 27 25.40 2.21 -10.82
CA LEU A 27 25.20 0.85 -10.27
C LEU A 27 24.76 -0.19 -11.31
N LEU A 28 24.62 0.20 -12.58
CA LEU A 28 24.36 -0.75 -13.67
C LEU A 28 25.66 -1.49 -14.05
N PRO A 29 25.61 -2.82 -14.29
CA PRO A 29 26.76 -3.59 -14.74
C PRO A 29 27.33 -3.06 -16.06
N LEU A 30 28.64 -2.89 -16.11
CA LEU A 30 29.36 -2.52 -17.33
C LEU A 30 30.20 -3.65 -17.91
N GLU A 31 30.59 -4.63 -17.09
CA GLU A 31 31.55 -5.67 -17.43
C GLU A 31 30.90 -7.05 -17.65
N PRO A 32 31.23 -7.79 -18.73
CA PRO A 32 30.68 -9.12 -18.98
C PRO A 32 30.86 -10.12 -17.83
N SER A 33 31.98 -10.07 -17.10
CA SER A 33 32.21 -10.98 -15.97
C SER A 33 31.17 -10.81 -14.84
N VAL A 34 30.61 -9.61 -14.68
CA VAL A 34 29.57 -9.32 -13.70
C VAL A 34 28.27 -10.03 -14.09
N LEU A 35 27.92 -10.00 -15.38
CA LEU A 35 26.79 -10.77 -15.91
C LEU A 35 27.00 -12.29 -15.76
N SER A 36 28.17 -12.82 -16.11
CA SER A 36 28.46 -14.25 -15.96
C SER A 36 28.35 -14.74 -14.50
N LYS A 37 28.66 -13.88 -13.52
CA LYS A 37 28.50 -14.18 -12.09
C LYS A 37 27.03 -14.25 -11.69
N ASN A 38 26.18 -13.35 -12.18
CA ASN A 38 24.74 -13.40 -11.96
C ASN A 38 24.12 -14.64 -12.62
N ILE A 39 24.49 -14.95 -13.87
CA ILE A 39 24.07 -16.19 -14.55
C ILE A 39 24.47 -17.43 -13.75
N SER A 40 25.69 -17.47 -13.20
CA SER A 40 26.15 -18.59 -12.38
C SER A 40 25.31 -18.81 -11.11
N ARG A 41 24.64 -17.77 -10.59
CA ARG A 41 23.69 -17.91 -9.48
C ARG A 41 22.36 -18.52 -9.95
N GLN A 42 21.87 -18.13 -11.12
CA GLN A 42 20.63 -18.64 -11.72
C GLN A 42 20.74 -20.16 -11.98
N VAL A 43 21.83 -20.60 -12.61
CA VAL A 43 22.03 -22.02 -12.98
C VAL A 43 22.68 -22.86 -11.87
N LYS A 44 22.76 -22.36 -10.64
CA LYS A 44 23.44 -23.04 -9.53
C LYS A 44 22.82 -24.41 -9.24
N GLU A 45 21.50 -24.48 -9.24
CA GLU A 45 20.75 -25.71 -8.99
C GLU A 45 20.93 -26.72 -10.12
N GLU A 46 20.79 -26.28 -11.38
CA GLU A 46 21.03 -27.11 -12.56
C GLU A 46 22.44 -27.70 -12.56
N ARG A 47 23.45 -26.88 -12.24
CA ARG A 47 24.85 -27.35 -12.12
C ARG A 47 24.97 -28.44 -11.07
N LYS A 48 24.40 -28.25 -9.88
CA LYS A 48 24.49 -29.23 -8.79
C LYS A 48 23.74 -30.52 -9.11
N TYR A 49 22.54 -30.42 -9.69
CA TYR A 49 21.79 -31.57 -10.17
C TYR A 49 22.60 -32.40 -11.18
N ASN A 50 23.27 -31.72 -12.11
CA ASN A 50 24.13 -32.35 -13.11
C ASN A 50 25.35 -33.04 -12.46
N GLU A 51 26.01 -32.39 -11.50
CA GLU A 51 27.13 -32.97 -10.75
C GLU A 51 26.71 -34.24 -9.99
N GLU A 52 25.56 -34.20 -9.29
CA GLU A 52 25.02 -35.35 -8.55
C GLU A 52 24.60 -36.50 -9.45
N LYS A 53 24.04 -36.20 -10.63
CA LYS A 53 23.72 -37.24 -11.60
C LYS A 53 24.97 -37.86 -12.21
N ILE A 54 25.97 -37.07 -12.61
CA ILE A 54 27.26 -37.59 -13.11
C ILE A 54 27.92 -38.49 -12.05
N LYS A 55 27.86 -38.10 -10.77
CA LYS A 55 28.37 -38.92 -9.67
C LYS A 55 27.63 -40.27 -9.58
N ARG A 56 26.30 -40.26 -9.62
CA ARG A 56 25.47 -41.49 -9.58
C ARG A 56 25.72 -42.41 -10.78
N ASP A 57 25.81 -41.85 -11.99
CA ASP A 57 26.06 -42.62 -13.21
C ASP A 57 27.44 -43.31 -13.15
N ARG A 58 28.46 -42.63 -12.60
CA ARG A 58 29.81 -43.19 -12.37
C ARG A 58 29.82 -44.30 -11.31
N GLU A 59 29.13 -44.09 -10.19
CA GLU A 59 29.04 -45.08 -9.10
C GLU A 59 28.24 -46.32 -9.51
N GLY A 60 27.26 -46.17 -10.42
CA GLY A 60 26.44 -47.25 -10.97
C GLY A 60 27.03 -48.01 -12.16
N GLY A 61 28.24 -47.67 -12.62
CA GLY A 61 28.92 -48.35 -13.74
C GLY A 61 28.31 -48.10 -15.13
N GLY A 62 27.48 -47.06 -15.29
CA GLY A 62 26.87 -46.69 -16.57
C GLY A 62 27.77 -45.81 -17.44
N GLU A 63 27.61 -45.87 -18.76
CA GLU A 63 28.21 -44.88 -19.68
C GLU A 63 27.61 -43.49 -19.42
N ASN A 64 28.47 -42.46 -19.41
CA ASN A 64 28.07 -41.08 -19.13
C ASN A 64 27.07 -40.58 -20.20
N SER A 65 25.78 -40.49 -19.84
CA SER A 65 24.66 -40.20 -20.76
C SER A 65 24.58 -38.75 -21.27
N GLY A 66 25.64 -37.94 -21.08
CA GLY A 66 25.71 -36.52 -21.41
C GLY A 66 25.13 -35.60 -20.32
N ILE A 67 25.18 -34.28 -20.54
CA ILE A 67 24.63 -33.29 -19.59
C ILE A 67 23.10 -33.45 -19.52
N PRO A 68 22.53 -33.73 -18.34
CA PRO A 68 21.09 -33.85 -18.16
C PRO A 68 20.37 -32.55 -18.54
N CYS A 69 19.37 -32.64 -19.41
CA CYS A 69 18.50 -31.51 -19.69
C CYS A 69 17.56 -31.31 -18.49
N CYS A 70 17.78 -30.22 -17.75
CA CYS A 70 17.03 -29.77 -16.60
C CYS A 70 16.86 -28.25 -16.66
N LYS A 71 15.88 -27.71 -15.94
CA LYS A 71 15.73 -26.26 -15.80
C LYS A 71 15.13 -25.89 -14.44
N THR A 72 15.56 -24.75 -13.93
CA THR A 72 14.94 -24.07 -12.78
C THR A 72 13.99 -22.97 -13.29
N LEU A 73 12.83 -22.80 -12.64
CA LEU A 73 11.86 -21.78 -13.01
C LEU A 73 12.15 -20.50 -12.21
N HIS A 74 12.47 -19.41 -12.90
CA HIS A 74 12.73 -18.10 -12.32
C HIS A 74 11.55 -17.17 -12.60
N VAL A 75 10.93 -16.64 -11.55
CA VAL A 75 9.71 -15.82 -11.67
C VAL A 75 9.92 -14.46 -11.01
N SER A 76 9.81 -13.40 -11.79
CA SER A 76 9.82 -12.01 -11.29
C SER A 76 8.40 -11.47 -11.19
N ILE A 77 8.00 -10.91 -10.05
CA ILE A 77 6.68 -10.30 -9.86
C ILE A 77 6.84 -8.88 -9.31
N GLY A 78 6.27 -7.89 -10.00
CA GLY A 78 6.21 -6.50 -9.55
C GLY A 78 4.82 -6.11 -9.09
N TYR A 79 4.67 -5.67 -7.84
CA TYR A 79 3.45 -5.08 -7.27
C TYR A 79 3.58 -3.57 -7.18
N ASP A 80 2.89 -2.84 -8.06
CA ASP A 80 3.06 -1.39 -8.15
C ASP A 80 2.33 -0.62 -7.02
N GLY A 81 2.74 0.64 -6.82
CA GLY A 81 2.24 1.50 -5.75
C GLY A 81 0.82 2.02 -5.97
N THR A 82 0.23 2.59 -4.92
CA THR A 82 -1.11 3.18 -4.98
C THR A 82 -1.20 4.18 -6.15
N ASN A 83 -2.25 4.06 -6.98
CA ASN A 83 -2.45 4.89 -8.17
C ASN A 83 -1.40 4.73 -9.27
N ASN A 84 -0.48 3.76 -9.21
CA ASN A 84 0.49 3.50 -10.26
C ASN A 84 -0.01 2.43 -11.24
N ASN A 85 0.10 2.72 -12.52
CA ASN A 85 -0.30 1.82 -13.60
C ASN A 85 0.63 2.04 -14.80
N ASP A 86 1.55 1.13 -15.05
CA ASP A 86 2.56 1.25 -16.11
C ASP A 86 1.99 1.61 -17.48
N ARG A 87 0.84 1.04 -17.87
CA ARG A 87 0.20 1.39 -19.15
C ARG A 87 -0.22 2.85 -19.19
N ALA A 88 -0.84 3.36 -18.13
CA ALA A 88 -1.29 4.74 -18.07
C ALA A 88 -0.13 5.72 -17.89
N ASP A 89 0.76 5.42 -16.95
CA ASP A 89 1.89 6.25 -16.55
C ASP A 89 3.03 6.21 -17.59
N GLY A 90 3.15 5.13 -18.35
CA GLY A 90 4.07 5.02 -19.48
C GLY A 90 3.60 5.75 -20.73
N ALA A 91 2.29 5.98 -20.84
CA ALA A 91 1.67 6.73 -21.93
C ALA A 91 1.43 8.20 -21.58
N SER A 92 1.80 8.67 -20.38
CA SER A 92 1.81 10.09 -20.05
C SER A 92 2.99 10.79 -20.74
N LEU A 93 2.88 12.12 -20.92
CA LEU A 93 3.90 12.93 -21.58
C LEU A 93 4.29 14.09 -20.67
N PRO A 94 5.49 14.07 -20.06
CA PRO A 94 6.47 12.97 -20.06
C PRO A 94 6.02 11.76 -19.23
N PRO A 95 6.53 10.53 -19.51
CA PRO A 95 6.18 9.32 -18.76
C PRO A 95 6.52 9.43 -17.26
N SER A 96 5.68 8.84 -16.42
CA SER A 96 5.74 8.93 -14.95
C SER A 96 5.75 7.56 -14.27
N ARG A 97 6.44 6.57 -14.88
CA ARG A 97 6.53 5.19 -14.38
C ARG A 97 7.18 5.10 -13.00
N SER A 98 6.67 4.19 -12.17
CA SER A 98 7.28 3.84 -10.89
C SER A 98 8.58 3.04 -11.07
N ASN A 99 9.34 2.87 -9.99
CA ASN A 99 10.53 2.03 -9.99
C ASN A 99 10.19 0.53 -10.12
N VAL A 100 8.99 0.11 -9.69
CA VAL A 100 8.53 -1.29 -9.88
C VAL A 100 8.31 -1.58 -11.36
N ALA A 101 7.64 -0.68 -12.09
CA ALA A 101 7.44 -0.82 -13.54
C ALA A 101 8.79 -0.87 -14.29
N LYS A 102 9.73 0.02 -13.94
CA LYS A 102 11.08 0.04 -14.54
C LYS A 102 11.87 -1.25 -14.27
N LEU A 103 11.81 -1.79 -13.05
CA LEU A 103 12.41 -3.10 -12.73
C LEU A 103 11.73 -4.25 -13.48
N PHE A 104 10.40 -4.18 -13.68
CA PHE A 104 9.66 -5.14 -14.50
C PHE A 104 10.10 -5.10 -15.96
N HIS A 105 10.28 -3.92 -16.56
CA HIS A 105 10.81 -3.77 -17.91
C HIS A 105 12.21 -4.36 -18.07
N ALA A 106 13.08 -4.09 -17.09
CA ALA A 106 14.41 -4.66 -17.03
C ALA A 106 14.42 -6.15 -16.63
N SER A 107 13.31 -6.77 -16.25
CA SER A 107 13.27 -8.20 -15.91
C SER A 107 13.17 -9.05 -17.17
N VAL A 108 13.95 -10.12 -17.24
CA VAL A 108 13.85 -11.16 -18.27
C VAL A 108 12.57 -11.96 -18.05
N GLY A 109 11.97 -12.44 -19.14
CA GLY A 109 10.77 -13.28 -19.13
C GLY A 109 9.70 -12.83 -20.11
N GLU A 110 10.06 -12.01 -21.10
CA GLU A 110 9.17 -11.59 -22.17
C GLU A 110 9.26 -12.53 -23.37
N GLY A 111 8.18 -13.25 -23.65
CA GLY A 111 8.03 -14.04 -24.87
C GLY A 111 8.45 -15.51 -24.73
N SER A 112 8.07 -16.28 -25.73
CA SER A 112 8.08 -17.75 -25.69
C SER A 112 9.48 -18.38 -25.56
N VAL A 113 10.54 -17.69 -26.00
CA VAL A 113 11.92 -18.20 -25.91
C VAL A 113 12.38 -18.23 -24.45
N GLN A 114 12.24 -17.11 -23.75
CA GLN A 114 12.65 -16.95 -22.36
C GLN A 114 11.78 -17.81 -21.43
N GLU A 115 10.46 -17.85 -21.66
CA GLU A 115 9.53 -18.74 -20.94
C GLU A 115 9.88 -20.22 -21.16
N GLY A 116 10.23 -20.59 -22.40
CA GLY A 116 10.72 -21.92 -22.75
C GLY A 116 11.97 -22.32 -21.95
N LEU A 117 12.86 -21.35 -21.71
CA LEU A 117 14.07 -21.50 -20.88
C LEU A 117 13.80 -21.43 -19.36
N GLY A 118 12.58 -21.08 -18.94
CA GLY A 118 12.17 -21.06 -17.53
C GLY A 118 12.19 -19.68 -16.87
N PHE A 119 12.29 -18.58 -17.64
CA PHE A 119 12.21 -17.21 -17.11
C PHE A 119 10.84 -16.60 -17.36
N PHE A 120 10.21 -16.09 -16.31
CA PHE A 120 8.88 -15.49 -16.35
C PHE A 120 8.86 -14.16 -15.62
N ARG A 121 8.06 -13.20 -16.10
CA ARG A 121 7.83 -11.93 -15.43
C ARG A 121 6.36 -11.54 -15.43
N TYR A 122 5.88 -10.98 -14.31
CA TYR A 122 4.50 -10.53 -14.15
C TYR A 122 4.45 -9.15 -13.49
N TYR A 123 3.55 -8.30 -13.99
CA TYR A 123 3.31 -6.96 -13.46
C TYR A 123 1.89 -6.87 -12.91
N CYS A 124 1.76 -6.41 -11.67
CA CYS A 124 0.51 -6.15 -10.99
C CYS A 124 0.31 -4.62 -10.87
N PRO A 125 -0.72 -4.03 -11.50
CA PRO A 125 -1.01 -2.61 -11.37
C PRO A 125 -1.46 -2.28 -9.95
N GLY A 126 -1.13 -1.08 -9.49
CA GLY A 126 -1.43 -0.64 -8.15
C GLY A 126 -2.92 -0.50 -7.85
N VAL A 127 -3.25 -0.55 -6.57
CA VAL A 127 -4.61 -0.31 -6.06
C VAL A 127 -5.13 1.07 -6.41
N GLY A 128 -6.43 1.16 -6.68
CA GLY A 128 -7.08 2.37 -7.18
C GLY A 128 -6.98 2.55 -8.69
N THR A 129 -6.31 1.64 -9.40
CA THR A 129 -6.22 1.62 -10.87
C THR A 129 -6.92 0.39 -11.44
N VAL A 130 -7.33 0.46 -12.71
CA VAL A 130 -8.01 -0.63 -13.42
C VAL A 130 -7.12 -1.87 -13.48
N PHE A 131 -7.70 -3.03 -13.17
CA PHE A 131 -7.06 -4.33 -13.30
C PHE A 131 -8.06 -5.41 -13.79
N PRO A 132 -8.10 -5.69 -15.11
CA PRO A 132 -9.05 -6.63 -15.71
C PRO A 132 -8.92 -8.07 -15.19
N ASP A 133 -7.70 -8.53 -14.87
CA ASP A 133 -7.45 -9.88 -14.37
C ASP A 133 -8.14 -10.20 -13.04
N ILE A 134 -8.54 -9.18 -12.28
CA ILE A 134 -9.30 -9.31 -11.03
C ILE A 134 -10.72 -8.72 -11.14
N ARG A 135 -11.16 -8.38 -12.37
CA ARG A 135 -12.45 -7.73 -12.67
C ARG A 135 -12.64 -6.34 -12.03
N GLU A 136 -11.55 -5.61 -11.84
CA GLU A 136 -11.58 -4.20 -11.40
C GLU A 136 -11.54 -3.31 -12.64
N TYR A 137 -12.71 -2.90 -13.14
CA TYR A 137 -12.83 -2.18 -14.42
C TYR A 137 -12.98 -0.66 -14.31
N THR A 138 -12.98 -0.13 -13.09
CA THR A 138 -13.02 1.31 -12.83
C THR A 138 -11.95 1.63 -11.80
N PRO A 139 -11.16 2.70 -11.98
CA PRO A 139 -10.31 3.18 -10.91
C PRO A 139 -11.21 3.70 -9.79
N SER A 140 -10.88 3.29 -8.58
CA SER A 140 -11.78 3.45 -7.44
C SER A 140 -11.16 4.42 -6.45
N SER A 141 -11.92 5.42 -6.02
CA SER A 141 -11.52 6.22 -4.85
C SER A 141 -11.37 5.33 -3.62
N LEU A 142 -12.19 4.27 -3.49
CA LEU A 142 -12.03 3.26 -2.44
C LEU A 142 -10.76 2.39 -2.65
N GLY A 143 -10.28 2.22 -3.88
CA GLY A 143 -8.98 1.59 -4.16
C GLY A 143 -7.79 2.51 -3.86
N LEU A 144 -7.94 3.81 -4.08
CA LEU A 144 -6.92 4.82 -3.74
C LEU A 144 -6.84 5.06 -2.22
N ILE A 145 -7.99 5.01 -1.56
CA ILE A 145 -8.18 5.33 -0.16
C ILE A 145 -8.06 4.04 0.64
N ALA A 146 -8.95 3.07 0.52
CA ALA A 146 -8.93 1.84 1.31
C ALA A 146 -8.14 0.67 0.72
N ALA A 147 -7.58 0.82 -0.49
CA ALA A 147 -7.00 -0.28 -1.26
C ALA A 147 -7.87 -1.53 -1.33
N ALA A 148 -9.17 -1.29 -1.48
CA ALA A 148 -10.07 -2.28 -2.00
C ALA A 148 -9.44 -2.89 -3.27
N GLY A 149 -9.25 -4.21 -3.26
CA GLY A 149 -8.55 -4.94 -4.31
C GLY A 149 -7.13 -5.40 -3.98
N GLY A 150 -6.54 -4.99 -2.85
CA GLY A 150 -5.21 -5.44 -2.41
C GLY A 150 -5.13 -6.96 -2.21
N GLU A 151 -6.07 -7.54 -1.45
CA GLU A 151 -6.19 -9.01 -1.31
C GLU A 151 -6.25 -9.72 -2.67
N ASN A 152 -7.05 -9.20 -3.61
CA ASN A 152 -7.20 -9.80 -4.94
C ASN A 152 -5.90 -9.74 -5.75
N ARG A 153 -5.09 -8.69 -5.60
CA ARG A 153 -3.76 -8.56 -6.23
C ARG A 153 -2.77 -9.56 -5.66
N VAL A 154 -2.76 -9.76 -4.33
CA VAL A 154 -1.96 -10.80 -3.68
C VAL A 154 -2.36 -12.19 -4.19
N ASN A 155 -3.66 -12.49 -4.19
CA ASN A 155 -4.22 -13.74 -4.69
C ASN A 155 -3.91 -13.95 -6.18
N TRP A 156 -3.96 -12.90 -7.00
CA TRP A 156 -3.55 -12.96 -8.40
C TRP A 156 -2.09 -13.35 -8.57
N GLY A 157 -1.18 -12.83 -7.75
CA GLY A 157 0.23 -13.26 -7.81
C GLY A 157 0.43 -14.74 -7.51
N ILE A 158 -0.39 -15.32 -6.63
CA ILE A 158 -0.37 -16.77 -6.36
C ILE A 158 -0.87 -17.55 -7.58
N THR A 159 -1.90 -17.07 -8.29
CA THR A 159 -2.35 -17.74 -9.53
C THR A 159 -1.32 -17.63 -10.66
N ARG A 160 -0.44 -16.62 -10.67
CA ARG A 160 0.67 -16.57 -11.63
C ARG A 160 1.68 -17.70 -11.43
N LEU A 161 1.89 -18.18 -10.20
CA LEU A 161 2.75 -19.36 -9.97
C LEU A 161 2.11 -20.65 -10.51
N VAL A 162 0.78 -20.75 -10.45
CA VAL A 162 0.01 -21.81 -11.09
C VAL A 162 0.16 -21.74 -12.60
N ASP A 163 0.02 -20.54 -13.19
CA ASP A 163 0.18 -20.29 -14.62
C ASP A 163 1.57 -20.70 -15.12
N VAL A 164 2.64 -20.30 -14.43
CA VAL A 164 4.03 -20.69 -14.74
C VAL A 164 4.18 -22.20 -14.80
N LEU A 165 3.69 -22.91 -13.78
CA LEU A 165 3.87 -24.36 -13.71
C LEU A 165 2.99 -25.07 -14.73
N GLN A 166 1.74 -24.63 -14.93
CA GLN A 166 0.84 -25.18 -15.94
C GLN A 166 1.39 -24.97 -17.36
N GLY A 167 1.82 -23.76 -17.71
CA GLY A 167 2.43 -23.46 -19.01
C GLY A 167 3.75 -24.22 -19.24
N THR A 168 4.51 -24.48 -18.18
CA THR A 168 5.74 -25.30 -18.27
C THR A 168 5.46 -26.79 -18.51
N LEU A 169 4.38 -27.32 -17.92
CA LEU A 169 4.05 -28.74 -17.98
C LEU A 169 3.17 -29.11 -19.17
N THR A 170 2.23 -28.24 -19.52
CA THR A 170 1.26 -28.39 -20.61
C THR A 170 1.13 -27.08 -21.40
N PRO A 171 2.13 -26.75 -22.26
CA PRO A 171 2.15 -25.50 -23.03
C PRO A 171 0.93 -25.30 -23.93
N GLU A 172 0.29 -26.39 -24.37
CA GLU A 172 -0.92 -26.39 -25.19
C GLU A 172 -2.20 -26.00 -24.42
N SER A 173 -2.14 -25.98 -23.09
CA SER A 173 -3.28 -25.73 -22.21
C SER A 173 -2.91 -24.75 -21.09
N PRO A 174 -2.59 -23.48 -21.41
CA PRO A 174 -2.23 -22.47 -20.41
C PRO A 174 -3.40 -22.14 -19.48
N LEU A 175 -3.13 -21.46 -18.36
CA LEU A 175 -4.18 -21.05 -17.43
C LEU A 175 -5.05 -19.98 -18.08
N LEU A 176 -6.34 -20.27 -18.23
CA LEU A 176 -7.27 -19.32 -18.85
C LEU A 176 -7.57 -18.15 -17.91
N LEU A 177 -7.79 -16.96 -18.47
CA LEU A 177 -8.12 -15.76 -17.70
C LEU A 177 -9.34 -15.96 -16.79
N ASP A 178 -10.41 -16.55 -17.31
CA ASP A 178 -11.64 -16.84 -16.56
C ASP A 178 -11.41 -17.84 -15.42
N GLU A 179 -10.52 -18.82 -15.62
CA GLU A 179 -10.13 -19.79 -14.59
C GLU A 179 -9.38 -19.08 -13.46
N SER A 180 -8.39 -18.24 -13.79
CA SER A 180 -7.68 -17.42 -12.81
C SER A 180 -8.61 -16.47 -12.05
N GLN A 181 -9.51 -15.76 -12.76
CA GLN A 181 -10.50 -14.86 -12.15
C GLN A 181 -11.41 -15.62 -11.17
N THR A 182 -11.78 -16.86 -11.51
CA THR A 182 -12.60 -17.72 -10.65
C THR A 182 -11.83 -18.17 -9.41
N MET A 183 -10.56 -18.56 -9.56
CA MET A 183 -9.70 -18.88 -8.42
C MET A 183 -9.57 -17.68 -7.47
N ILE A 184 -9.27 -16.49 -7.99
CA ILE A 184 -9.14 -15.26 -7.20
C ILE A 184 -10.42 -14.96 -6.42
N LYS A 185 -11.58 -15.04 -7.08
CA LYS A 185 -12.88 -14.86 -6.42
C LYS A 185 -13.12 -15.89 -5.30
N ASN A 186 -12.69 -17.13 -5.49
CA ASN A 186 -12.85 -18.19 -4.50
C ASN A 186 -11.89 -18.04 -3.31
N MET A 187 -10.73 -17.39 -3.52
CA MET A 187 -9.75 -17.09 -2.47
C MET A 187 -10.16 -15.90 -1.60
N ALA A 188 -10.79 -14.87 -2.18
CA ALA A 188 -11.10 -13.61 -1.51
C ALA A 188 -11.99 -13.75 -0.27
N THR A 189 -11.69 -13.07 0.82
CA THR A 189 -12.49 -13.03 2.06
C THR A 189 -13.55 -11.91 2.06
N ASN A 190 -13.36 -10.89 1.22
CA ASN A 190 -14.10 -9.64 1.35
C ASN A 190 -15.28 -9.55 0.37
N GLY A 191 -16.46 -10.02 0.81
CA GLY A 191 -17.73 -9.85 0.09
C GLY A 191 -18.67 -8.86 0.77
N ILE A 192 -19.04 -7.76 0.10
CA ILE A 192 -20.02 -6.74 0.55
C ILE A 192 -21.32 -7.37 1.10
N ALA A 193 -21.75 -8.50 0.54
CA ALA A 193 -22.96 -9.22 0.95
C ALA A 193 -22.88 -9.87 2.36
N LYS A 194 -21.72 -9.93 3.00
CA LYS A 194 -21.51 -10.72 4.24
C LYS A 194 -21.39 -9.89 5.52
N VAL A 195 -21.00 -8.62 5.42
CA VAL A 195 -21.04 -7.67 6.56
C VAL A 195 -22.47 -7.48 7.08
N LEU A 196 -23.46 -7.52 6.18
CA LEU A 196 -24.89 -7.36 6.51
C LEU A 196 -25.54 -8.64 7.09
N THR A 197 -24.99 -9.83 6.81
CA THR A 197 -25.51 -11.11 7.33
C THR A 197 -24.79 -11.59 8.60
N GLY A 198 -23.81 -10.82 9.12
CA GLY A 198 -23.01 -11.18 10.29
C GLY A 198 -21.96 -12.27 10.05
N GLY A 199 -21.73 -12.67 8.79
CA GLY A 199 -20.68 -13.61 8.41
C GLY A 199 -19.32 -12.90 8.30
N LEU A 200 -18.82 -12.36 9.41
CA LEU A 200 -17.74 -11.37 9.39
C LEU A 200 -16.31 -11.95 9.47
N LEU A 201 -16.12 -13.26 9.50
CA LEU A 201 -14.79 -13.86 9.64
C LEU A 201 -14.68 -15.15 8.82
N GLU A 202 -14.49 -15.01 7.50
CA GLU A 202 -14.01 -16.13 6.69
C GLU A 202 -12.49 -16.28 6.87
N ASN A 203 -12.03 -17.50 7.11
CA ASN A 203 -10.60 -17.76 7.25
C ASN A 203 -9.95 -17.78 5.85
N GLY A 204 -9.22 -16.73 5.52
CA GLY A 204 -8.57 -16.56 4.21
C GLY A 204 -7.57 -17.67 3.86
N GLU A 205 -6.81 -18.18 4.83
CA GLU A 205 -5.92 -19.33 4.65
C GLU A 205 -6.68 -20.54 4.08
N LYS A 206 -7.78 -20.91 4.74
CA LYS A 206 -8.58 -22.07 4.33
C LYS A 206 -9.17 -21.89 2.94
N LYS A 207 -9.62 -20.68 2.60
CA LYS A 207 -10.17 -20.36 1.27
C LYS A 207 -9.10 -20.43 0.19
N ARG A 208 -7.93 -19.81 0.42
CA ARG A 208 -6.77 -19.89 -0.48
C ARG A 208 -6.35 -21.32 -0.75
N ARG A 209 -6.16 -22.11 0.32
CA ARG A 209 -5.80 -23.53 0.21
C ARG A 209 -6.85 -24.32 -0.57
N ALA A 210 -8.13 -24.20 -0.22
CA ALA A 210 -9.21 -24.93 -0.87
C ALA A 210 -9.37 -24.57 -2.36
N ALA A 211 -9.17 -23.29 -2.72
CA ALA A 211 -9.27 -22.85 -4.11
C ALA A 211 -8.10 -23.36 -4.98
N LEU A 212 -6.90 -23.49 -4.41
CA LEU A 212 -5.68 -23.88 -5.12
C LEU A 212 -5.45 -25.39 -5.16
N GLU A 213 -5.86 -26.12 -4.11
CA GLU A 213 -5.55 -27.53 -3.90
C GLU A 213 -5.89 -28.44 -5.10
N PRO A 214 -7.05 -28.32 -5.79
CA PRO A 214 -7.35 -29.16 -6.94
C PRO A 214 -6.31 -29.02 -8.06
N LYS A 215 -5.90 -27.78 -8.34
CA LYS A 215 -4.93 -27.49 -9.40
C LYS A 215 -3.51 -27.87 -8.99
N LEU A 216 -3.11 -27.62 -7.74
CA LEU A 216 -1.79 -28.02 -7.26
C LEU A 216 -1.59 -29.54 -7.28
N LYS A 217 -2.62 -30.33 -6.91
CA LYS A 217 -2.58 -31.79 -7.01
C LYS A 217 -2.47 -32.28 -8.45
N GLU A 218 -3.18 -31.65 -9.38
CA GLU A 218 -3.08 -31.96 -10.81
C GLU A 218 -1.64 -31.73 -11.33
N LEU A 219 -1.03 -30.60 -10.98
CA LEU A 219 0.31 -30.23 -11.42
C LEU A 219 1.39 -31.12 -10.76
N GLU A 220 1.22 -31.47 -9.49
CA GLU A 220 2.10 -32.40 -8.77
C GLU A 220 2.08 -33.80 -9.40
N GLU A 221 0.89 -34.31 -9.75
CA GLU A 221 0.76 -35.59 -10.45
C GLU A 221 1.45 -35.57 -11.82
N LYS A 222 1.29 -34.49 -12.59
CA LYS A 222 2.00 -34.31 -13.88
C LYS A 222 3.52 -34.27 -13.70
N LEU A 223 4.02 -33.58 -12.68
CA LEU A 223 5.44 -33.57 -12.34
C LEU A 223 5.95 -34.97 -12.00
N ARG A 224 5.20 -35.73 -11.19
CA ARG A 224 5.53 -37.11 -10.85
C ARG A 224 5.59 -38.01 -12.09
N GLN A 225 4.59 -37.93 -12.97
CA GLN A 225 4.57 -38.70 -14.21
C GLN A 225 5.78 -38.40 -15.12
N ARG A 226 6.18 -37.12 -15.21
CA ARG A 226 7.40 -36.72 -15.94
C ARG A 226 8.65 -37.30 -15.30
N GLN A 227 8.74 -37.25 -13.97
CA GLN A 227 9.87 -37.79 -13.23
C GLN A 227 9.98 -39.31 -13.40
N ASP A 228 8.88 -40.05 -13.25
CA ASP A 228 8.84 -41.51 -13.33
C ASP A 228 9.14 -42.01 -14.76
N SER A 229 8.72 -41.26 -15.78
CA SER A 229 9.00 -41.56 -17.19
C SER A 229 10.37 -41.04 -17.67
N GLY A 230 11.10 -40.29 -16.83
CA GLY A 230 12.37 -39.65 -17.19
C GLY A 230 12.23 -38.59 -18.29
N GLN A 231 11.06 -37.97 -18.43
CA GLN A 231 10.78 -36.95 -19.43
C GLN A 231 11.59 -35.67 -19.18
N LYS A 232 12.27 -35.20 -20.22
CA LYS A 232 13.13 -34.00 -20.17
C LYS A 232 12.39 -32.76 -20.72
N PRO A 233 12.74 -31.53 -20.28
CA PRO A 233 13.65 -31.23 -19.18
C PRO A 233 13.09 -31.63 -17.81
N HIS A 234 13.97 -31.95 -16.87
CA HIS A 234 13.61 -32.09 -15.46
C HIS A 234 13.37 -30.71 -14.86
N ILE A 235 12.23 -30.51 -14.20
CA ILE A 235 11.88 -29.25 -13.55
C ILE A 235 12.36 -29.34 -12.10
N LEU A 236 13.29 -28.46 -11.72
CA LEU A 236 14.03 -28.62 -10.46
C LEU A 236 13.40 -27.86 -9.29
N ALA A 237 13.13 -26.56 -9.45
CA ALA A 237 12.56 -25.70 -8.43
C ALA A 237 11.91 -24.44 -9.03
N MET A 238 11.30 -23.64 -8.16
CA MET A 238 10.74 -22.32 -8.47
C MET A 238 11.40 -21.24 -7.59
N ARG A 239 12.04 -20.25 -8.21
CA ARG A 239 12.82 -19.19 -7.56
C ARG A 239 12.21 -17.83 -7.85
N LEU A 240 11.80 -17.13 -6.78
CA LEU A 240 11.01 -15.90 -6.89
C LEU A 240 11.82 -14.64 -6.62
N TYR A 241 11.57 -13.60 -7.42
CA TYR A 241 12.13 -12.26 -7.28
C TYR A 241 10.96 -11.27 -7.25
N ILE A 242 10.67 -10.73 -6.08
CA ILE A 242 9.46 -9.93 -5.85
C ILE A 242 9.85 -8.48 -5.60
N TYR A 243 9.19 -7.56 -6.29
CA TYR A 243 9.36 -6.12 -6.12
C TYR A 243 8.02 -5.50 -5.72
N GLY A 244 8.03 -4.57 -4.77
CA GLY A 244 6.82 -3.87 -4.35
C GLY A 244 7.08 -2.44 -3.94
N PHE A 245 6.15 -1.53 -4.23
CA PHE A 245 6.18 -0.14 -3.77
C PHE A 245 4.87 0.21 -3.04
N SER A 246 4.93 0.99 -1.96
CA SER A 246 3.74 1.51 -1.27
C SER A 246 2.86 0.37 -0.76
N ARG A 247 1.59 0.34 -1.15
CA ARG A 247 0.67 -0.76 -0.90
C ARG A 247 1.02 -2.02 -1.69
N GLY A 248 1.63 -1.89 -2.87
CA GLY A 248 2.24 -3.01 -3.56
C GLY A 248 3.39 -3.66 -2.77
N ALA A 249 4.13 -2.90 -1.96
CA ALA A 249 5.11 -3.47 -1.02
C ALA A 249 4.42 -4.22 0.14
N ALA A 250 3.27 -3.74 0.61
CA ALA A 250 2.45 -4.46 1.58
C ALA A 250 1.88 -5.75 0.97
N GLU A 251 1.37 -5.69 -0.26
CA GLU A 251 0.92 -6.85 -1.04
C GLU A 251 2.05 -7.86 -1.23
N ALA A 252 3.27 -7.43 -1.55
CA ALA A 252 4.43 -8.31 -1.67
C ALA A 252 4.80 -9.02 -0.35
N ARG A 253 4.66 -8.34 0.80
CA ARG A 253 4.88 -8.93 2.14
C ARG A 253 3.77 -9.91 2.51
N ALA A 254 2.51 -9.56 2.24
CA ALA A 254 1.37 -10.45 2.42
C ALA A 254 1.47 -11.69 1.52
N PHE A 255 1.85 -11.50 0.25
CA PHE A 255 2.16 -12.57 -0.70
C PHE A 255 3.22 -13.51 -0.14
N ALA A 256 4.33 -12.98 0.37
CA ALA A 256 5.40 -13.81 0.94
C ALA A 256 4.89 -14.66 2.12
N ASN A 257 4.12 -14.09 3.04
CA ASN A 257 3.56 -14.82 4.18
C ASN A 257 2.53 -15.87 3.75
N TRP A 258 1.58 -15.51 2.89
CA TRP A 258 0.55 -16.46 2.43
C TRP A 258 1.14 -17.58 1.59
N LEU A 259 2.16 -17.28 0.78
CA LEU A 259 2.88 -18.31 0.04
C LEU A 259 3.66 -19.23 0.99
N GLN A 260 4.30 -18.68 2.03
CA GLN A 260 4.99 -19.49 3.03
C GLN A 260 4.00 -20.44 3.72
N GLU A 261 2.83 -19.95 4.13
CA GLU A 261 1.75 -20.74 4.73
C GLU A 261 1.23 -21.85 3.79
N LEU A 262 1.03 -21.52 2.52
CA LEU A 262 0.52 -22.47 1.52
C LEU A 262 1.52 -23.58 1.20
N THR A 263 2.81 -23.26 1.19
CA THR A 263 3.88 -24.14 0.69
C THR A 263 4.66 -24.85 1.79
N ARG A 264 4.52 -24.44 3.05
CA ARG A 264 5.16 -25.11 4.19
C ARG A 264 4.64 -26.54 4.31
N ALA A 265 5.56 -27.50 4.18
CA ALA A 265 5.33 -28.91 4.41
C ALA A 265 6.18 -29.38 5.59
N SER A 266 5.60 -30.24 6.43
CA SER A 266 6.31 -30.92 7.51
C SER A 266 6.52 -32.38 7.14
N GLY A 267 7.76 -32.84 7.10
CA GLY A 267 8.12 -34.24 6.95
C GLY A 267 7.64 -35.08 8.14
N ALA A 268 7.55 -36.40 7.94
CA ALA A 268 7.13 -37.35 8.97
C ALA A 268 8.03 -37.37 10.22
N ASP A 269 9.24 -36.82 10.12
CA ASP A 269 10.24 -36.68 11.17
C ASP A 269 10.31 -35.27 11.79
N GLY A 270 9.36 -34.39 11.44
CA GLY A 270 9.27 -33.02 11.97
C GLY A 270 10.17 -32.00 11.26
N ARG A 271 10.87 -32.39 10.17
CA ARG A 271 11.65 -31.47 9.34
C ARG A 271 10.75 -30.60 8.46
N VAL A 272 11.13 -29.35 8.21
CA VAL A 272 10.31 -28.40 7.44
C VAL A 272 10.95 -28.12 6.08
N GLU A 273 10.12 -28.05 5.04
CA GLU A 273 10.49 -27.59 3.70
C GLU A 273 9.36 -26.77 3.08
N TYR A 274 9.65 -26.09 1.97
CA TYR A 274 8.67 -25.29 1.24
C TYR A 274 8.52 -25.85 -0.17
N ARG A 275 7.31 -26.34 -0.50
CA ARG A 275 6.99 -26.92 -1.80
C ARG A 275 5.73 -26.35 -2.43
N PHE A 276 5.78 -26.11 -3.73
CA PHE A 276 4.65 -25.72 -4.56
C PHE A 276 4.38 -26.82 -5.58
N ALA A 277 3.27 -27.56 -5.42
CA ALA A 277 2.95 -28.76 -6.21
C ALA A 277 4.12 -29.77 -6.29
N GLY A 278 4.78 -30.01 -5.15
CA GLY A 278 5.94 -30.91 -5.05
C GLY A 278 7.30 -30.29 -5.40
N LEU A 279 7.35 -29.12 -6.08
CA LEU A 279 8.61 -28.45 -6.39
C LEU A 279 9.13 -27.61 -5.22
N PRO A 280 10.43 -27.65 -4.87
CA PRO A 280 11.04 -26.68 -3.97
C PRO A 280 10.76 -25.25 -4.43
N ILE A 281 10.42 -24.37 -3.48
CA ILE A 281 10.13 -22.97 -3.75
C ILE A 281 10.80 -22.04 -2.73
N SER A 282 11.34 -20.93 -3.21
CA SER A 282 11.93 -19.89 -2.35
C SER A 282 11.78 -18.49 -2.96
N ILE A 283 11.75 -17.49 -2.08
CA ILE A 283 11.92 -16.09 -2.44
C ILE A 283 13.41 -15.76 -2.31
N GLU A 284 14.07 -15.70 -3.47
CA GLU A 284 15.50 -15.37 -3.56
C GLU A 284 15.73 -13.88 -3.26
N PHE A 285 14.79 -13.02 -3.67
CA PHE A 285 14.87 -11.59 -3.41
C PHE A 285 13.48 -10.97 -3.21
N LEU A 286 13.34 -10.18 -2.14
CA LEU A 286 12.18 -9.32 -1.86
C LEU A 286 12.63 -7.86 -1.77
N GLY A 287 12.40 -7.10 -2.83
CA GLY A 287 12.73 -5.68 -2.93
C GLY A 287 11.52 -4.80 -2.65
N LEU A 288 11.62 -3.95 -1.62
CA LEU A 288 10.51 -3.12 -1.14
C LEU A 288 10.88 -1.64 -1.20
N PHE A 289 9.94 -0.82 -1.65
CA PHE A 289 10.01 0.64 -1.57
C PHE A 289 8.90 1.13 -0.64
N ASP A 290 9.30 1.76 0.45
CA ASP A 290 8.49 2.54 1.38
C ASP A 290 7.10 1.94 1.66
N THR A 291 7.08 0.80 2.34
CA THR A 291 5.84 0.02 2.58
C THR A 291 4.78 0.84 3.30
N VAL A 292 3.56 0.83 2.77
CA VAL A 292 2.38 1.42 3.41
C VAL A 292 1.27 0.39 3.42
N ALA A 293 0.85 -0.08 4.60
CA ALA A 293 -0.22 -1.08 4.74
C ALA A 293 -1.60 -0.48 5.06
N ALA A 294 -1.69 0.85 5.23
CA ALA A 294 -2.82 1.45 5.91
C ALA A 294 -4.00 1.83 5.00
N VAL A 295 -5.22 1.71 5.56
CA VAL A 295 -6.46 2.22 4.97
C VAL A 295 -6.37 3.73 4.94
N GLY A 296 -6.27 4.31 3.75
CA GLY A 296 -6.31 5.75 3.56
C GLY A 296 -7.56 6.32 4.22
N LEU A 297 -7.36 7.25 5.14
CA LEU A 297 -8.42 8.12 5.64
C LEU A 297 -8.14 9.49 5.01
N ALA A 298 -9.19 10.17 4.56
CA ALA A 298 -9.03 11.55 4.14
C ALA A 298 -8.58 12.38 5.36
N ASP A 299 -7.58 13.24 5.18
CA ASP A 299 -6.91 14.04 6.24
C ASP A 299 -7.84 15.10 6.90
N SER A 300 -9.16 14.93 6.93
CA SER A 300 -10.12 15.90 7.47
C SER A 300 -10.32 15.81 8.99
N ALA A 301 -9.75 14.81 9.67
CA ALA A 301 -9.76 14.65 11.12
C ALA A 301 -8.43 14.01 11.58
N PRO A 302 -7.99 14.17 12.86
CA PRO A 302 -6.77 13.54 13.40
C PRO A 302 -6.96 12.03 13.64
N PHE A 303 -7.55 11.34 12.68
CA PHE A 303 -7.61 9.89 12.61
C PHE A 303 -6.34 9.41 11.90
N ALA A 304 -5.62 8.52 12.57
CA ALA A 304 -4.48 7.84 11.96
C ALA A 304 -4.98 6.55 11.29
N ALA A 305 -4.63 6.40 10.01
CA ALA A 305 -4.86 5.19 9.25
C ALA A 305 -4.10 4.01 9.88
N GLY A 306 -4.80 2.90 10.16
CA GLY A 306 -4.22 1.61 10.51
C GLY A 306 -4.28 0.62 9.36
N HIS A 307 -3.77 -0.59 9.55
CA HIS A 307 -3.64 -1.58 8.47
C HIS A 307 -4.99 -1.99 7.87
N MET A 308 -4.93 -2.44 6.61
CA MET A 308 -6.00 -3.26 6.01
C MET A 308 -6.06 -4.62 6.66
N ASP A 309 -7.24 -5.24 6.61
CA ASP A 309 -7.49 -6.57 7.17
C ASP A 309 -6.53 -7.65 6.68
N TRP A 310 -6.19 -7.65 5.39
CA TRP A 310 -5.24 -8.60 4.80
C TRP A 310 -3.78 -8.30 5.17
N ALA A 311 -3.48 -7.07 5.61
CA ALA A 311 -2.15 -6.64 6.01
C ALA A 311 -1.88 -6.83 7.51
N ASP A 312 -2.92 -6.87 8.33
CA ASP A 312 -2.83 -7.15 9.76
C ASP A 312 -2.20 -8.54 9.99
N GLY A 313 -1.08 -8.55 10.74
CA GLY A 313 -0.30 -9.76 11.02
C GLY A 313 0.54 -10.30 9.85
N THR A 314 0.50 -9.67 8.67
CA THR A 314 1.21 -10.14 7.47
C THR A 314 2.28 -9.17 6.95
N MET A 315 2.44 -8.02 7.60
CA MET A 315 3.58 -7.14 7.34
C MET A 315 4.88 -7.69 7.93
N ARG A 316 4.84 -8.46 9.02
CA ARG A 316 6.02 -9.17 9.52
C ARG A 316 6.64 -10.01 8.39
N LEU A 317 7.93 -9.86 8.10
CA LEU A 317 8.59 -10.70 7.09
C LEU A 317 8.59 -12.18 7.53
N PRO A 318 8.49 -13.15 6.59
CA PRO A 318 8.47 -14.57 6.92
C PRO A 318 9.62 -14.99 7.84
N ASP A 319 9.30 -15.59 8.98
CA ASP A 319 10.30 -16.23 9.84
C ASP A 319 10.64 -17.61 9.30
N GLU A 320 11.91 -17.99 9.41
CA GLU A 320 12.33 -19.35 9.09
C GLU A 320 11.91 -20.31 10.20
N ALA A 321 11.51 -21.52 9.82
CA ALA A 321 11.33 -22.58 10.81
C ALA A 321 12.69 -22.86 11.48
N GLN A 322 12.74 -22.84 12.82
CA GLN A 322 13.98 -23.05 13.60
C GLN A 322 14.52 -24.50 13.53
N VAL A 323 14.07 -25.33 12.60
CA VAL A 323 14.26 -26.79 12.61
C VAL A 323 14.90 -27.27 11.30
N GLN A 324 15.77 -28.28 11.44
CA GLN A 324 16.42 -29.03 10.37
C GLN A 324 15.46 -29.30 9.20
N CYS A 325 15.92 -29.03 7.97
CA CYS A 325 15.16 -29.22 6.74
C CYS A 325 15.35 -30.62 6.14
N LEU A 326 14.39 -31.04 5.32
CA LEU A 326 14.55 -32.22 4.48
C LEU A 326 15.72 -32.03 3.49
N PRO A 327 16.42 -33.09 3.07
CA PRO A 327 17.50 -32.96 2.09
C PRO A 327 16.94 -32.45 0.76
N THR A 328 17.31 -31.23 0.41
CA THR A 328 17.05 -30.59 -0.88
C THR A 328 18.28 -30.69 -1.77
N THR A 329 18.12 -30.43 -3.07
CA THR A 329 19.27 -30.33 -3.97
C THR A 329 20.23 -29.24 -3.48
N LEU A 330 19.77 -28.13 -2.91
CA LEU A 330 20.63 -27.09 -2.34
C LEU A 330 20.42 -26.91 -0.81
N PRO A 331 21.45 -27.00 0.05
CA PRO A 331 21.32 -26.84 1.51
C PRO A 331 20.73 -25.50 1.94
N GLU A 332 20.87 -24.46 1.12
CA GLU A 332 20.24 -23.17 1.37
C GLU A 332 18.72 -23.18 1.19
N ASP A 333 18.11 -24.15 0.50
CA ASP A 333 16.65 -24.27 0.25
C ASP A 333 15.80 -24.40 1.52
N CYS A 334 16.46 -24.61 2.64
CA CYS A 334 15.84 -24.66 3.97
C CYS A 334 15.26 -23.31 4.39
N ALA A 335 15.77 -22.20 3.82
CA ALA A 335 15.22 -20.87 4.04
C ALA A 335 14.15 -20.53 2.99
N PHE A 336 12.97 -20.07 3.40
CA PHE A 336 11.95 -19.56 2.48
C PHE A 336 12.36 -18.22 1.85
N LEU A 337 12.85 -17.26 2.66
CA LEU A 337 13.23 -15.91 2.21
C LEU A 337 14.73 -15.68 2.38
N LYS A 338 15.47 -15.58 1.27
CA LYS A 338 16.94 -15.45 1.29
C LYS A 338 17.44 -14.03 1.52
N ARG A 339 16.87 -13.04 0.81
CA ARG A 339 17.29 -11.64 0.86
C ARG A 339 16.08 -10.71 0.79
N CYS A 340 16.06 -9.71 1.66
CA CYS A 340 15.12 -8.60 1.57
C CYS A 340 15.84 -7.25 1.70
N VAL A 341 15.46 -6.29 0.87
CA VAL A 341 15.93 -4.91 0.90
C VAL A 341 14.72 -4.00 0.95
N HIS A 342 14.65 -3.13 1.95
CA HIS A 342 13.58 -2.14 2.08
C HIS A 342 14.17 -0.73 2.02
N LEU A 343 13.81 0.06 1.01
CA LEU A 343 14.23 1.46 0.87
C LEU A 343 13.09 2.36 1.35
N ILE A 344 13.32 3.20 2.36
CA ILE A 344 12.26 3.98 3.03
C ILE A 344 12.47 5.49 2.87
N SER A 345 11.38 6.24 2.83
CA SER A 345 11.39 7.71 2.79
C SER A 345 11.55 8.30 4.19
N CYS A 346 12.50 9.23 4.33
CA CYS A 346 12.71 9.96 5.58
C CYS A 346 11.82 11.21 5.74
N HIS A 347 11.24 11.72 4.65
CA HIS A 347 10.55 13.02 4.65
C HIS A 347 9.04 12.94 4.37
N GLU A 348 8.50 11.75 4.12
CA GLU A 348 7.05 11.53 4.09
C GLU A 348 6.45 11.76 5.49
N GLN A 349 5.32 12.46 5.56
CA GLN A 349 4.69 12.82 6.85
C GLN A 349 3.16 12.64 6.86
N ARG A 350 2.53 12.33 5.72
CA ARG A 350 1.07 12.24 5.62
C ARG A 350 0.50 11.17 6.56
N ALA A 351 -0.57 11.51 7.27
CA ALA A 351 -1.31 10.58 8.13
C ALA A 351 -1.88 9.37 7.35
N SER A 352 -2.16 9.56 6.06
CA SER A 352 -2.63 8.51 5.15
C SER A 352 -1.54 7.57 4.63
N PHE A 353 -0.25 7.84 4.90
CA PHE A 353 0.90 7.04 4.43
C PHE A 353 1.86 6.65 5.58
N PRO A 354 1.39 5.97 6.65
CA PRO A 354 2.26 5.44 7.68
C PRO A 354 3.22 4.39 7.09
N LEU A 355 4.44 4.34 7.61
CA LEU A 355 5.46 3.37 7.19
C LEU A 355 5.29 2.05 7.94
N ASP A 356 5.41 0.94 7.25
CA ASP A 356 5.64 -0.37 7.85
C ASP A 356 7.12 -0.73 7.71
N SER A 357 7.90 -0.57 8.78
CA SER A 357 9.29 -1.03 8.78
C SER A 357 9.36 -2.56 8.73
N ILE A 358 10.47 -3.10 8.23
CA ILE A 358 10.77 -4.54 8.31
C ILE A 358 11.41 -4.95 9.64
N ARG A 359 11.65 -3.99 10.56
CA ARG A 359 12.15 -4.26 11.92
C ARG A 359 11.03 -4.88 12.76
N ARG A 360 11.39 -5.90 13.54
CA ARG A 360 10.44 -6.67 14.37
C ARG A 360 11.14 -7.39 15.51
N ARG A 361 10.39 -7.76 16.56
CA ARG A 361 10.90 -8.62 17.64
C ARG A 361 11.06 -10.07 17.16
N ASP A 362 12.03 -10.81 17.72
CA ASP A 362 12.16 -12.23 17.44
C ASP A 362 11.00 -13.02 18.09
N LEU A 363 10.58 -14.12 17.47
CA LEU A 363 9.59 -15.04 18.05
C LEU A 363 10.28 -16.25 18.67
N ASP A 364 9.84 -16.66 19.85
CA ASP A 364 10.19 -17.96 20.42
C ASP A 364 9.42 -19.11 19.75
N ALA A 365 9.74 -20.36 20.10
CA ALA A 365 9.13 -21.55 19.51
C ALA A 365 7.60 -21.64 19.71
N ASN A 366 7.03 -20.87 20.65
CA ASN A 366 5.60 -20.82 20.92
C ASN A 366 4.92 -19.63 20.21
N GLY A 367 5.65 -18.90 19.35
CA GLY A 367 5.14 -17.71 18.67
C GLY A 367 5.07 -16.47 19.55
N ARG A 368 5.72 -16.46 20.72
CA ARG A 368 5.73 -15.29 21.61
C ARG A 368 6.93 -14.39 21.29
N ARG A 369 6.67 -13.08 21.24
CA ARG A 369 7.68 -12.05 20.98
C ARG A 369 8.69 -11.93 22.12
N THR A 370 9.98 -11.94 21.78
CA THR A 370 11.11 -11.90 22.71
C THR A 370 12.20 -10.96 22.21
N GLY A 371 13.06 -10.49 23.11
CA GLY A 371 14.13 -9.54 22.78
C GLY A 371 13.63 -8.15 22.32
N PRO A 372 14.55 -7.26 21.91
CA PRO A 372 14.22 -5.97 21.31
C PRO A 372 13.79 -6.11 19.84
N SER A 373 13.19 -5.05 19.29
CA SER A 373 12.90 -4.95 17.85
C SER A 373 14.21 -4.89 17.04
N CYS A 374 14.38 -5.79 16.08
CA CYS A 374 15.60 -5.92 15.28
C CYS A 374 15.29 -6.39 13.84
N TYR A 375 16.30 -6.39 12.97
CA TYR A 375 16.17 -6.88 11.59
C TYR A 375 16.50 -8.38 11.49
N ARG A 376 15.67 -9.13 10.76
CA ARG A 376 15.88 -10.55 10.46
C ARG A 376 17.19 -10.75 9.67
N GLN A 377 17.86 -11.88 9.86
CA GLN A 377 19.04 -12.21 9.04
C GLN A 377 18.70 -12.20 7.54
N GLY A 378 19.65 -11.75 6.72
CA GLY A 378 19.44 -11.61 5.27
C GLY A 378 18.57 -10.41 4.88
N THR A 379 18.16 -9.56 5.82
CA THR A 379 17.33 -8.38 5.55
C THR A 379 18.05 -7.09 5.91
N VAL A 380 17.77 -6.01 5.18
CA VAL A 380 18.33 -4.67 5.41
C VAL A 380 17.30 -3.60 5.07
N GLU A 381 17.27 -2.53 5.86
CA GLU A 381 16.44 -1.35 5.63
C GLU A 381 17.36 -0.12 5.45
N TYR A 382 17.13 0.65 4.40
CA TYR A 382 17.90 1.84 4.06
C TYR A 382 17.03 3.10 4.07
N ALA A 383 17.46 4.10 4.80
CA ALA A 383 16.88 5.44 4.84
C ALA A 383 17.29 6.26 3.61
N TYR A 384 16.31 6.82 2.89
CA TYR A 384 16.47 7.64 1.68
C TYR A 384 15.87 9.04 1.81
N PRO A 385 16.40 10.05 1.08
CA PRO A 385 15.81 11.37 1.02
C PRO A 385 14.51 11.39 0.19
N GLY A 386 13.80 12.52 0.25
CA GLY A 386 12.54 12.71 -0.45
C GLY A 386 11.33 12.10 0.26
N VAL A 387 10.15 12.35 -0.30
CA VAL A 387 8.85 11.82 0.14
C VAL A 387 8.56 10.44 -0.50
N HIS A 388 7.35 9.90 -0.33
CA HIS A 388 6.98 8.53 -0.73
C HIS A 388 7.41 8.13 -2.17
N SER A 389 6.98 8.88 -3.19
CA SER A 389 7.30 8.60 -4.60
C SER A 389 8.67 9.12 -5.04
N ASP A 390 9.39 9.86 -4.19
CA ASP A 390 10.82 10.12 -4.42
C ASP A 390 11.68 8.88 -4.17
N VAL A 391 11.14 7.87 -3.46
CA VAL A 391 11.80 6.57 -3.23
C VAL A 391 11.25 5.51 -4.20
N GLY A 392 9.93 5.39 -4.29
CA GLY A 392 9.28 4.38 -5.14
C GLY A 392 9.13 4.74 -6.62
N GLY A 393 9.38 5.99 -7.00
CA GLY A 393 9.05 6.50 -8.33
C GLY A 393 7.55 6.82 -8.48
N GLY A 394 7.19 7.38 -9.64
CA GLY A 394 5.81 7.75 -9.97
C GLY A 394 5.59 9.25 -10.19
N TYR A 395 6.56 10.11 -9.83
CA TYR A 395 6.54 11.51 -10.23
C TYR A 395 7.02 11.66 -11.69
N GLY A 396 6.30 12.50 -12.45
CA GLY A 396 6.70 12.89 -13.79
C GLY A 396 7.73 14.03 -13.78
N VAL A 397 8.47 14.17 -14.88
CA VAL A 397 9.40 15.30 -15.07
C VAL A 397 8.66 16.63 -14.97
N GLY A 398 9.18 17.56 -14.16
CA GLY A 398 8.63 18.89 -13.95
C GLY A 398 7.50 18.96 -12.92
N ASN A 399 6.99 17.84 -12.41
CA ASN A 399 5.97 17.82 -11.36
C ASN A 399 6.47 18.63 -10.15
N GLN A 400 5.67 19.58 -9.66
CA GLN A 400 6.06 20.52 -8.60
C GLN A 400 7.36 21.32 -8.87
N GLY A 401 7.74 21.49 -10.15
CA GLY A 401 8.98 22.15 -10.54
C GLY A 401 10.25 21.32 -10.26
N LYS A 402 10.11 20.00 -10.05
CA LYS A 402 11.21 19.09 -9.74
C LYS A 402 11.69 18.35 -10.99
N ALA A 403 12.98 18.04 -11.04
CA ALA A 403 13.61 17.32 -12.14
C ALA A 403 13.30 17.89 -13.54
N VAL A 404 13.11 19.20 -13.68
CA VAL A 404 12.68 19.89 -14.92
C VAL A 404 13.58 19.56 -16.12
N GLY A 405 14.86 19.23 -15.86
CA GLY A 405 15.85 18.89 -16.88
C GLY A 405 15.70 17.51 -17.52
N GLY A 406 14.87 16.60 -16.97
CA GLY A 406 14.72 15.24 -17.51
C GLY A 406 14.57 14.17 -16.42
N SER A 407 14.21 12.95 -16.84
CA SER A 407 13.97 11.84 -15.91
C SER A 407 15.22 11.41 -15.15
N GLU A 408 16.41 11.64 -15.70
CA GLU A 408 17.71 11.40 -15.06
C GLU A 408 17.99 12.31 -13.86
N PHE A 409 17.16 13.34 -13.65
CA PHE A 409 17.21 14.23 -12.48
C PHE A 409 16.18 13.86 -11.41
N LEU A 410 15.30 12.87 -11.64
CA LEU A 410 14.32 12.41 -10.65
C LEU A 410 15.03 11.70 -9.49
N LEU A 411 14.71 12.08 -8.25
CA LEU A 411 15.34 11.52 -7.05
C LEU A 411 15.23 10.00 -6.95
N SER A 412 14.10 9.46 -7.40
CA SER A 412 13.79 8.03 -7.37
C SER A 412 14.73 7.17 -8.21
N GLN A 413 15.48 7.77 -9.15
CA GLN A 413 16.46 7.05 -9.97
C GLN A 413 17.61 6.47 -9.13
N ILE A 414 17.96 7.11 -8.00
CA ILE A 414 19.00 6.60 -7.10
C ILE A 414 18.53 5.33 -6.39
N ALA A 415 17.30 5.34 -5.86
CA ALA A 415 16.69 4.18 -5.22
C ALA A 415 16.45 3.04 -6.23
N LEU A 416 16.06 3.37 -7.47
CA LEU A 416 15.90 2.42 -8.57
C LEU A 416 17.20 1.65 -8.85
N GLN A 417 18.30 2.37 -9.07
CA GLN A 417 19.58 1.75 -9.37
C GLN A 417 20.14 0.95 -8.19
N HIS A 418 19.92 1.40 -6.95
CA HIS A 418 20.29 0.62 -5.77
C HIS A 418 19.49 -0.69 -5.69
N MET A 419 18.17 -0.64 -5.85
CA MET A 419 17.34 -1.85 -5.83
C MET A 419 17.73 -2.81 -6.96
N TYR A 420 17.99 -2.28 -8.15
CA TYR A 420 18.49 -3.07 -9.28
C TYR A 420 19.78 -3.81 -8.91
N ALA A 421 20.76 -3.13 -8.31
CA ALA A 421 22.05 -3.73 -7.96
C ALA A 421 21.92 -4.80 -6.87
N GLU A 422 21.08 -4.56 -5.86
CA GLU A 422 20.77 -5.55 -4.81
C GLU A 422 20.08 -6.80 -5.39
N ALA A 423 19.08 -6.61 -6.25
CA ALA A 423 18.38 -7.70 -6.94
C ALA A 423 19.32 -8.49 -7.86
N PHE A 424 20.12 -7.80 -8.67
CA PHE A 424 21.12 -8.39 -9.56
C PHE A 424 22.17 -9.18 -8.77
N GLY A 425 22.63 -8.63 -7.64
CA GLY A 425 23.56 -9.28 -6.72
C GLY A 425 23.00 -10.55 -6.08
N ALA A 426 21.68 -10.60 -5.85
CA ALA A 426 20.94 -11.77 -5.37
C ALA A 426 20.64 -12.81 -6.47
N GLY A 427 20.96 -12.52 -7.74
CA GLY A 427 20.76 -13.45 -8.86
C GLY A 427 19.46 -13.22 -9.65
N ALA A 428 18.78 -12.10 -9.46
CA ALA A 428 17.58 -11.76 -10.23
C ALA A 428 17.85 -11.79 -11.73
N PRO A 429 16.91 -12.30 -12.55
CA PRO A 429 17.04 -12.37 -14.00
C PRO A 429 16.73 -11.00 -14.60
N LEU A 430 17.68 -10.07 -14.45
CA LEU A 430 17.58 -8.70 -14.97
C LEU A 430 18.45 -8.55 -16.22
N GLN A 431 17.94 -7.80 -17.19
CA GLN A 431 18.68 -7.28 -18.33
C GLN A 431 19.75 -6.30 -17.87
N VAL A 432 20.81 -6.16 -18.67
CA VAL A 432 21.95 -5.27 -18.42
C VAL A 432 22.17 -4.34 -19.61
N PRO A 433 22.90 -3.21 -19.43
CA PRO A 433 23.39 -2.42 -20.54
C PRO A 433 24.17 -3.26 -21.54
N LYS A 434 24.13 -2.86 -22.82
CA LYS A 434 24.83 -3.55 -23.91
C LYS A 434 26.31 -3.84 -23.64
N SER A 435 27.00 -2.92 -22.96
CA SER A 435 28.42 -3.08 -22.65
C SER A 435 28.74 -4.31 -21.79
N ALA A 436 27.79 -4.76 -20.96
CA ALA A 436 27.95 -5.94 -20.11
C ALA A 436 27.57 -7.26 -20.81
N VAL A 437 27.12 -7.22 -22.07
CA VAL A 437 26.80 -8.40 -22.86
C VAL A 437 27.97 -8.72 -23.79
N HIS A 438 28.45 -9.97 -23.75
CA HIS A 438 29.48 -10.44 -24.67
C HIS A 438 28.84 -11.33 -25.74
N PRO A 439 28.98 -11.03 -27.03
CA PRO A 439 28.22 -11.69 -28.10
C PRO A 439 28.49 -13.19 -28.24
N ASP A 440 29.70 -13.64 -27.88
CA ASP A 440 30.09 -15.05 -28.05
C ASP A 440 29.54 -16.00 -26.99
N PHE A 441 29.10 -15.50 -25.81
CA PHE A 441 28.72 -16.39 -24.70
C PHE A 441 27.60 -15.87 -23.79
N HIS A 442 27.01 -14.71 -24.08
CA HIS A 442 25.78 -14.24 -23.43
C HIS A 442 24.65 -14.14 -24.46
N GLU A 443 23.44 -14.50 -24.05
CA GLU A 443 22.27 -14.41 -24.89
C GLU A 443 21.83 -12.96 -25.10
N VAL A 444 21.45 -12.61 -26.33
CA VAL A 444 21.08 -11.23 -26.72
C VAL A 444 19.89 -10.69 -25.91
N TRP A 445 18.96 -11.54 -25.50
CA TRP A 445 17.79 -11.13 -24.70
C TRP A 445 18.13 -10.69 -23.27
N ARG A 446 19.40 -10.77 -22.86
CA ARG A 446 19.92 -10.18 -21.61
C ARG A 446 20.30 -8.70 -21.76
N GLU A 447 20.35 -8.18 -22.98
CA GLU A 447 20.58 -6.75 -23.26
C GLU A 447 19.29 -5.95 -23.01
N MET A 448 19.40 -4.81 -22.33
CA MET A 448 18.33 -3.81 -22.25
C MET A 448 18.08 -3.19 -23.62
N THR A 449 16.82 -2.91 -23.96
CA THR A 449 16.54 -2.02 -25.10
C THR A 449 16.98 -0.59 -24.77
N PRO A 450 17.20 0.28 -25.76
CA PRO A 450 17.54 1.68 -25.52
C PRO A 450 16.51 2.41 -24.64
N GLU A 451 15.23 2.08 -24.78
CA GLU A 451 14.15 2.64 -23.97
C GLU A 451 14.26 2.19 -22.51
N THR A 452 14.48 0.89 -22.27
CA THR A 452 14.68 0.36 -20.91
C THR A 452 15.95 0.92 -20.27
N GLU A 453 17.06 1.02 -20.99
CA GLU A 453 18.30 1.58 -20.44
C GLU A 453 18.12 3.06 -20.06
N ALA A 454 17.41 3.84 -20.89
CA ALA A 454 17.12 5.25 -20.62
C ALA A 454 16.30 5.45 -19.33
N GLU A 455 15.40 4.52 -18.99
CA GLU A 455 14.61 4.56 -17.75
C GLU A 455 15.47 4.48 -16.48
N PHE A 456 16.71 4.01 -16.56
CA PHE A 456 17.65 3.90 -15.44
C PHE A 456 18.68 5.03 -15.40
N SER A 457 18.55 6.06 -16.25
CA SER A 457 19.51 7.17 -16.31
C SER A 457 19.59 7.93 -14.97
N VAL A 458 20.81 8.33 -14.58
CA VAL A 458 21.09 9.19 -13.42
C VAL A 458 22.09 10.25 -13.83
N SER A 459 21.75 11.52 -13.68
CA SER A 459 22.68 12.62 -13.94
C SER A 459 23.75 12.74 -12.85
N GLU A 460 24.93 13.25 -13.20
CA GLU A 460 25.98 13.55 -12.22
C GLU A 460 25.52 14.61 -11.21
N GLU A 461 24.67 15.54 -11.65
CA GLU A 461 24.08 16.55 -10.77
C GLU A 461 23.19 15.91 -9.70
N LEU A 462 22.30 15.00 -10.10
CA LEU A 462 21.45 14.26 -9.16
C LEU A 462 22.32 13.46 -8.18
N ALA A 463 23.30 12.70 -8.67
CA ALA A 463 24.22 11.94 -7.83
C ALA A 463 24.96 12.83 -6.82
N THR A 464 25.44 14.00 -7.26
CA THR A 464 26.13 14.97 -6.40
C THR A 464 25.22 15.52 -5.29
N ARG A 465 23.99 15.89 -5.64
CA ARG A 465 22.99 16.41 -4.67
C ARG A 465 22.57 15.33 -3.68
N PHE A 466 22.33 14.12 -4.17
CA PHE A 466 22.03 12.96 -3.32
C PHE A 466 23.19 12.66 -2.36
N ASN A 467 24.43 12.63 -2.84
CA ASN A 467 25.60 12.36 -2.00
C ASN A 467 25.83 13.46 -0.95
N ALA A 468 25.45 14.71 -1.22
CA ALA A 468 25.46 15.77 -0.21
C ALA A 468 24.47 15.50 0.94
N TRP A 469 23.27 14.97 0.63
CA TRP A 469 22.34 14.49 1.65
C TRP A 469 22.86 13.24 2.37
N GLN A 470 23.43 12.29 1.64
CA GLN A 470 23.94 11.05 2.19
C GLN A 470 25.07 11.32 3.20
N ALA A 471 25.99 12.23 2.88
CA ALA A 471 27.12 12.58 3.72
C ALA A 471 26.73 13.32 5.02
N GLN A 472 25.62 14.07 5.03
CA GLN A 472 25.14 14.73 6.26
C GLN A 472 24.29 13.82 7.14
N ALA A 473 23.65 12.81 6.54
CA ALA A 473 22.74 11.91 7.23
C ALA A 473 23.50 11.08 8.28
N LYS A 474 22.84 10.82 9.41
CA LYS A 474 23.45 10.11 10.54
C LYS A 474 22.77 8.77 10.75
N THR A 475 23.56 7.70 10.84
CA THR A 475 23.07 6.37 11.19
C THR A 475 22.53 6.36 12.62
N GLY A 476 21.45 5.63 12.84
CA GLY A 476 20.80 5.48 14.14
C GLY A 476 19.62 4.52 14.06
N PRO A 477 18.83 4.36 15.14
CA PRO A 477 17.51 3.77 15.02
C PRO A 477 16.63 4.62 14.10
N LEU A 478 15.69 3.99 13.40
CA LEU A 478 14.86 4.65 12.39
C LEU A 478 14.12 5.88 12.94
N GLU A 479 13.68 5.83 14.19
CA GLU A 479 13.01 6.93 14.88
C GLU A 479 13.87 8.20 14.96
N GLU A 480 15.16 8.05 15.25
CA GLU A 480 16.09 9.17 15.34
C GLU A 480 16.48 9.72 13.96
N VAL A 481 16.55 8.84 12.94
CA VAL A 481 16.73 9.26 11.55
C VAL A 481 15.54 10.09 11.09
N ILE A 482 14.31 9.59 11.29
CA ILE A 482 13.08 10.34 10.94
C ILE A 482 13.03 11.68 11.67
N ARG A 483 13.37 11.71 12.97
CA ARG A 483 13.44 12.97 13.73
C ARG A 483 14.36 13.99 13.06
N ARG A 484 15.61 13.59 12.78
CA ARG A 484 16.64 14.49 12.23
C ARG A 484 16.33 14.95 10.81
N GLU A 485 15.82 14.05 9.99
CA GLU A 485 15.47 14.35 8.59
C GLU A 485 14.18 15.18 8.51
N THR A 486 13.21 14.96 9.40
CA THR A 486 12.04 15.84 9.57
C THR A 486 12.47 17.26 9.98
N ALA A 487 13.45 17.38 10.89
CA ALA A 487 14.03 18.68 11.25
C ALA A 487 14.77 19.33 10.06
N LEU A 488 15.45 18.55 9.22
CA LEU A 488 16.13 19.05 8.02
C LEU A 488 15.16 19.63 6.98
N ILE A 489 14.11 18.89 6.61
CA ILE A 489 13.13 19.42 5.66
C ILE A 489 12.31 20.56 6.27
N THR A 490 12.01 20.53 7.58
CA THR A 490 11.39 21.66 8.28
C THR A 490 12.27 22.91 8.20
N ALA A 491 13.59 22.78 8.41
CA ALA A 491 14.54 23.88 8.24
C ALA A 491 14.53 24.48 6.82
N TRP A 492 14.43 23.62 5.81
CA TRP A 492 14.27 24.08 4.42
C TRP A 492 12.95 24.84 4.22
N ARG A 493 11.81 24.30 4.73
CA ARG A 493 10.47 24.91 4.64
C ARG A 493 10.37 26.24 5.38
N ILE A 494 11.11 26.44 6.49
CA ILE A 494 11.18 27.74 7.19
C ILE A 494 11.60 28.85 6.21
N ASP A 495 12.61 28.60 5.36
CA ASP A 495 13.00 29.60 4.37
C ASP A 495 12.04 29.64 3.16
N ARG A 496 11.73 28.49 2.55
CA ARG A 496 11.02 28.46 1.25
C ARG A 496 9.54 28.73 1.38
N TYR A 497 8.91 28.21 2.44
CA TYR A 497 7.48 28.35 2.64
C TYR A 497 7.18 29.52 3.57
N ALA A 498 7.69 29.49 4.81
CA ALA A 498 7.40 30.55 5.78
C ALA A 498 8.07 31.90 5.40
N GLY A 499 9.20 31.87 4.69
CA GLY A 499 9.84 33.05 4.08
C GLY A 499 9.19 33.53 2.77
N GLY A 500 8.12 32.88 2.29
CA GLY A 500 7.32 33.29 1.14
C GLY A 500 7.69 32.58 -0.17
N LEU A 501 6.94 31.53 -0.51
CA LEU A 501 7.20 30.64 -1.64
C LEU A 501 7.17 31.30 -3.03
N ARG A 502 6.27 32.27 -3.25
CA ARG A 502 6.03 32.87 -4.59
C ARG A 502 7.28 33.44 -5.25
N ASN A 503 8.24 33.92 -4.46
CA ASN A 503 9.44 34.59 -4.94
C ASN A 503 10.68 33.69 -4.90
N LYS A 504 10.55 32.41 -4.52
CA LYS A 504 11.66 31.47 -4.44
C LYS A 504 12.02 30.96 -5.84
N ALA A 505 13.31 30.83 -6.12
CA ALA A 505 13.82 30.51 -7.45
C ALA A 505 13.21 29.23 -8.04
N PHE A 506 13.11 28.14 -7.25
CA PHE A 506 12.57 26.88 -7.74
C PHE A 506 11.08 26.96 -8.09
N PHE A 507 10.31 27.81 -7.40
CA PHE A 507 8.88 27.96 -7.64
C PHE A 507 8.58 28.56 -9.02
N ALA A 508 9.50 29.38 -9.55
CA ALA A 508 9.38 29.93 -10.90
C ALA A 508 9.40 28.87 -12.01
N ASN A 509 9.93 27.68 -11.72
CA ASN A 509 9.99 26.55 -12.65
C ASN A 509 8.82 25.57 -12.49
N VAL A 510 7.88 25.82 -11.56
CA VAL A 510 6.68 24.99 -11.40
C VAL A 510 5.76 25.21 -12.61
N PRO A 511 5.34 24.14 -13.33
CA PRO A 511 4.44 24.26 -14.46
C PRO A 511 3.17 25.03 -14.10
N PRO A 512 2.61 25.82 -15.03
CA PRO A 512 1.37 26.54 -14.79
C PRO A 512 0.21 25.57 -14.57
N ASP A 513 -0.67 25.91 -13.63
CA ASP A 513 -1.88 25.14 -13.34
C ASP A 513 -2.80 25.06 -14.58
N MET A 514 -3.48 23.92 -14.74
CA MET A 514 -4.48 23.74 -15.79
C MET A 514 -5.65 24.71 -15.59
N PRO A 515 -6.12 25.42 -16.64
CA PRO A 515 -7.30 26.28 -16.53
C PRO A 515 -8.56 25.52 -16.09
N GLU A 516 -9.37 26.11 -15.20
CA GLU A 516 -10.57 25.47 -14.64
C GLU A 516 -11.54 24.91 -15.69
N ALA A 517 -11.68 25.61 -16.84
CA ALA A 517 -12.52 25.15 -17.93
C ALA A 517 -12.02 23.83 -18.53
N GLN A 518 -10.70 23.68 -18.71
CA GLN A 518 -10.09 22.45 -19.19
C GLN A 518 -10.16 21.35 -18.14
N GLN A 519 -9.97 21.67 -16.86
CA GLN A 519 -10.12 20.72 -15.76
C GLN A 519 -11.52 20.08 -15.77
N LYS A 520 -12.58 20.90 -15.84
CA LYS A 520 -13.97 20.41 -15.88
C LYS A 520 -14.26 19.60 -17.15
N ALA A 521 -13.72 20.04 -18.29
CA ALA A 521 -13.87 19.34 -19.56
C ALA A 521 -13.24 17.94 -19.52
N TRP A 522 -11.97 17.84 -19.11
CA TRP A 522 -11.26 16.57 -18.97
C TRP A 522 -11.96 15.64 -17.99
N GLU A 523 -12.37 16.13 -16.82
CA GLU A 523 -13.08 15.36 -15.82
C GLU A 523 -14.40 14.78 -16.34
N ALA A 524 -15.18 15.57 -17.10
CA ALA A 524 -16.44 15.12 -17.69
C ALA A 524 -16.22 14.07 -18.80
N LEU A 525 -15.28 14.31 -19.70
CA LEU A 525 -14.89 13.35 -20.75
C LEU A 525 -14.40 12.03 -20.14
N TYR A 526 -13.56 12.14 -19.11
CA TYR A 526 -13.03 11.02 -18.33
C TYR A 526 -14.15 10.20 -17.70
N LYS A 527 -15.07 10.84 -16.96
CA LYS A 527 -16.20 10.16 -16.32
C LYS A 527 -17.03 9.35 -17.32
N ARG A 528 -17.30 9.92 -18.50
CA ARG A 528 -18.06 9.21 -19.54
C ARG A 528 -17.26 8.04 -20.10
N ARG A 529 -16.00 8.22 -20.52
CA ARG A 529 -15.15 7.14 -21.06
C ARG A 529 -14.91 6.01 -20.08
N SER A 530 -14.70 6.32 -18.81
CA SER A 530 -14.53 5.33 -17.75
C SER A 530 -15.77 4.45 -17.60
N ARG A 531 -16.98 5.05 -17.61
CA ARG A 531 -18.23 4.30 -17.58
C ARG A 531 -18.43 3.45 -18.84
N GLU A 532 -18.12 3.99 -20.03
CA GLU A 532 -18.19 3.24 -21.29
C GLU A 532 -17.29 2.01 -21.28
N TYR A 533 -16.03 2.18 -20.82
CA TYR A 533 -15.08 1.09 -20.69
C TYR A 533 -15.60 0.01 -19.73
N ALA A 534 -16.01 0.39 -18.52
CA ALA A 534 -16.49 -0.55 -17.52
C ALA A 534 -17.74 -1.32 -17.98
N ALA A 535 -18.70 -0.61 -18.59
CA ALA A 535 -19.91 -1.18 -19.17
C ALA A 535 -19.60 -2.19 -20.29
N ALA A 536 -18.64 -1.87 -21.17
CA ALA A 536 -18.21 -2.75 -22.24
C ALA A 536 -17.53 -4.03 -21.71
N GLN A 537 -16.63 -3.91 -20.74
CA GLN A 537 -15.97 -5.08 -20.12
C GLN A 537 -16.95 -6.00 -19.38
N GLN A 538 -18.09 -5.47 -18.93
CA GLN A 538 -19.15 -6.23 -18.27
C GLN A 538 -20.22 -6.77 -19.24
N GLY A 539 -20.07 -6.56 -20.55
CA GLY A 539 -21.05 -6.99 -21.56
C GLY A 539 -22.39 -6.25 -21.50
N LYS A 540 -22.42 -5.06 -20.88
CA LYS A 540 -23.63 -4.24 -20.69
C LYS A 540 -23.39 -2.82 -21.20
N PRO A 541 -23.33 -2.59 -22.52
CA PRO A 541 -23.01 -1.28 -23.07
C PRO A 541 -23.99 -0.20 -22.59
N LEU A 542 -23.48 1.00 -22.35
CA LEU A 542 -24.30 2.14 -21.91
C LEU A 542 -25.28 2.57 -23.01
N PRO A 543 -26.45 3.14 -22.63
CA PRO A 543 -27.29 3.82 -23.59
C PRO A 543 -26.52 4.97 -24.27
N PRO A 544 -26.92 5.32 -25.52
CA PRO A 544 -26.37 6.49 -26.20
C PRO A 544 -26.63 7.75 -25.38
N MET A 545 -25.73 8.72 -25.51
CA MET A 545 -25.88 10.03 -24.86
C MET A 545 -27.16 10.72 -25.34
N SER A 546 -27.85 11.39 -24.43
CA SER A 546 -28.93 12.32 -24.79
C SER A 546 -28.36 13.50 -25.61
N ALA A 547 -29.22 14.23 -26.32
CA ALA A 547 -28.78 15.39 -27.10
C ALA A 547 -28.06 16.46 -26.24
N ALA A 548 -28.46 16.60 -24.97
CA ALA A 548 -27.82 17.52 -24.04
C ALA A 548 -26.42 17.05 -23.62
N GLU A 549 -26.28 15.76 -23.28
CA GLU A 549 -24.99 15.15 -22.93
C GLU A 549 -24.03 15.13 -24.13
N GLN A 550 -24.53 14.86 -25.34
CA GLN A 550 -23.72 14.91 -26.56
C GLN A 550 -23.23 16.34 -26.83
N ALA A 551 -24.09 17.35 -26.70
CA ALA A 551 -23.68 18.74 -26.86
C ALA A 551 -22.65 19.17 -25.79
N GLU A 552 -22.74 18.64 -24.56
CA GLU A 552 -21.72 18.85 -23.53
C GLU A 552 -20.41 18.13 -23.84
N TRP A 553 -20.49 16.89 -24.32
CA TRP A 553 -19.34 16.13 -24.81
C TRP A 553 -18.59 16.91 -25.90
N ASP A 554 -19.28 17.36 -26.94
CA ASP A 554 -18.68 18.10 -28.05
C ASP A 554 -18.03 19.42 -27.59
N ARG A 555 -18.68 20.13 -26.66
CA ARG A 555 -18.10 21.32 -26.02
C ARG A 555 -16.82 21.00 -25.26
N ASN A 556 -16.81 19.92 -24.49
CA ASN A 556 -15.65 19.50 -23.71
C ASN A 556 -14.49 19.07 -24.63
N VAL A 557 -14.79 18.34 -25.71
CA VAL A 557 -13.79 17.98 -26.74
C VAL A 557 -13.18 19.22 -27.38
N ALA A 558 -13.99 20.24 -27.69
CA ALA A 558 -13.48 21.50 -28.21
C ALA A 558 -12.56 22.23 -27.20
N LEU A 559 -12.91 22.22 -25.90
CA LEU A 559 -12.13 22.86 -24.83
C LEU A 559 -10.75 22.23 -24.62
N ILE A 560 -10.60 20.93 -24.87
CA ILE A 560 -9.30 20.23 -24.75
C ILE A 560 -8.45 20.29 -26.02
N GLY A 561 -8.97 20.88 -27.11
CA GLY A 561 -8.25 21.05 -28.37
C GLY A 561 -8.55 20.00 -29.45
N GLY A 562 -9.71 19.32 -29.38
CA GLY A 562 -10.21 18.44 -30.43
C GLY A 562 -10.09 16.94 -30.15
N GLU A 563 -10.59 16.11 -31.08
CA GLU A 563 -10.68 14.66 -30.89
C GLU A 563 -9.33 13.96 -30.77
N ASP A 564 -8.29 14.48 -31.41
CA ASP A 564 -6.94 13.90 -31.31
C ASP A 564 -6.43 13.86 -29.87
N LYS A 565 -6.90 14.77 -29.00
CA LYS A 565 -6.52 14.82 -27.59
C LYS A 565 -7.26 13.79 -26.75
N LEU A 566 -8.42 13.27 -27.17
CA LEU A 566 -9.13 12.20 -26.45
C LEU A 566 -8.27 10.94 -26.30
N ARG A 567 -7.31 10.71 -27.21
CA ARG A 567 -6.37 9.58 -27.10
C ARG A 567 -5.43 9.70 -25.91
N ASP A 568 -5.30 10.88 -25.29
CA ASP A 568 -4.47 11.14 -24.11
C ASP A 568 -5.21 10.79 -22.81
N LEU A 569 -6.51 10.52 -22.88
CA LEU A 569 -7.32 10.07 -21.75
C LEU A 569 -6.90 8.65 -21.35
N ARG A 570 -6.69 8.43 -20.06
CA ARG A 570 -6.32 7.13 -19.48
C ARG A 570 -7.46 6.64 -18.60
N VAL A 571 -8.19 5.64 -19.06
CA VAL A 571 -9.33 5.08 -18.29
C VAL A 571 -8.85 4.31 -17.06
N GLU A 572 -7.58 3.90 -17.06
CA GLU A 572 -6.96 3.06 -16.05
C GLU A 572 -6.74 3.78 -14.71
N LYS A 573 -6.65 5.12 -14.71
CA LYS A 573 -6.43 5.96 -13.52
C LYS A 573 -7.50 7.04 -13.43
N GLN A 574 -7.73 7.58 -12.23
CA GLN A 574 -8.55 8.80 -12.12
C GLN A 574 -7.83 9.97 -12.79
N PHE A 575 -8.61 10.86 -13.40
CA PHE A 575 -8.07 12.09 -13.94
C PHE A 575 -7.51 12.94 -12.81
N ASP A 576 -6.23 13.30 -12.93
CA ASP A 576 -5.54 14.16 -11.98
C ASP A 576 -5.05 15.42 -12.71
N PRO A 577 -5.68 16.58 -12.46
CA PRO A 577 -5.32 17.82 -13.13
C PRO A 577 -4.02 18.41 -12.56
N PRO A 578 -3.09 18.91 -13.40
CA PRO A 578 -1.92 19.68 -12.95
C PRO A 578 -2.37 20.95 -12.20
N LEU A 579 -2.14 20.98 -10.89
CA LEU A 579 -2.52 22.08 -9.98
C LEU A 579 -1.39 22.42 -9.00
N ASP A 580 -0.15 22.14 -9.38
CA ASP A 580 1.03 22.23 -8.52
C ASP A 580 1.25 23.62 -7.93
N GLN A 581 0.99 24.71 -8.67
CA GLN A 581 1.21 26.07 -8.16
C GLN A 581 0.24 26.38 -7.03
N ARG A 582 -1.07 26.20 -7.26
CA ARG A 582 -2.11 26.33 -6.23
C ARG A 582 -1.81 25.44 -5.02
N GLN A 583 -1.48 24.17 -5.27
CA GLN A 583 -1.25 23.17 -4.23
C GLN A 583 -0.05 23.54 -3.35
N LEU A 584 1.11 23.84 -3.95
CA LEU A 584 2.30 24.23 -3.22
C LEU A 584 2.12 25.55 -2.47
N LEU A 585 1.43 26.54 -3.07
CA LEU A 585 1.14 27.80 -2.39
C LEU A 585 0.22 27.63 -1.18
N GLY A 586 -0.81 26.80 -1.30
CA GLY A 586 -1.70 26.46 -0.18
C GLY A 586 -0.94 25.73 0.92
N ALA A 587 -0.12 24.75 0.54
CA ALA A 587 0.72 24.00 1.45
C ALA A 587 1.75 24.88 2.18
N ALA A 588 2.39 25.81 1.47
CA ALA A 588 3.32 26.76 2.05
C ALA A 588 2.63 27.72 3.03
N ALA A 589 1.40 28.15 2.73
CA ALA A 589 0.61 28.98 3.63
C ALA A 589 0.25 28.25 4.93
N GLU A 590 -0.15 26.97 4.84
CA GLU A 590 -0.42 26.15 6.01
C GLU A 590 0.85 25.92 6.85
N PHE A 591 1.97 25.57 6.23
CA PHE A 591 3.25 25.46 6.96
C PHE A 591 3.62 26.77 7.67
N ALA A 592 3.46 27.91 6.99
CA ALA A 592 3.81 29.21 7.54
C ALA A 592 2.91 29.61 8.72
N HIS A 593 1.62 29.33 8.62
CA HIS A 593 0.66 29.51 9.70
C HIS A 593 1.05 28.65 10.91
N ASP A 594 1.34 27.37 10.64
CA ASP A 594 1.67 26.41 11.69
C ASP A 594 2.98 26.72 12.40
N TYR A 595 3.99 27.17 11.66
CA TYR A 595 5.29 27.54 12.21
C TYR A 595 5.24 28.82 13.06
N LYS A 596 4.44 29.82 12.66
CA LYS A 596 4.29 31.09 13.41
C LYS A 596 3.46 30.90 14.68
N GLY A 597 2.51 29.97 14.65
CA GLY A 597 1.65 29.68 15.78
C GLY A 597 0.54 30.72 16.02
N ASP A 598 0.13 31.43 14.96
CA ASP A 598 -0.90 32.48 14.98
C ASP A 598 -2.33 31.90 14.98
N TRP A 599 -2.60 30.95 15.88
CA TRP A 599 -3.82 30.14 15.93
C TRP A 599 -5.10 30.88 16.35
N GLY A 600 -5.00 32.16 16.74
CA GLY A 600 -6.13 32.91 17.30
C GLY A 600 -6.56 32.44 18.70
N VAL A 601 -7.86 32.60 19.01
CA VAL A 601 -8.46 32.17 20.28
C VAL A 601 -8.75 30.67 20.23
N LEU A 602 -8.26 29.94 21.23
CA LEU A 602 -8.41 28.49 21.35
C LEU A 602 -9.21 28.14 22.61
N ASP A 603 -9.89 27.00 22.58
CA ASP A 603 -10.54 26.38 23.74
C ASP A 603 -9.66 25.23 24.29
N ASP A 604 -9.87 24.84 25.55
CA ASP A 604 -9.09 23.78 26.20
C ASP A 604 -9.30 22.41 25.54
N GLY A 605 -10.47 22.21 24.94
CA GLY A 605 -10.85 21.03 24.18
C GLY A 605 -11.19 21.35 22.73
N MET A 606 -11.02 20.35 21.86
CA MET A 606 -11.51 20.39 20.49
C MET A 606 -12.44 19.21 20.23
N THR A 607 -13.48 19.46 19.42
CA THR A 607 -14.37 18.42 18.93
C THR A 607 -14.05 18.16 17.47
N VAL A 608 -13.64 16.93 17.16
CA VAL A 608 -13.37 16.49 15.80
C VAL A 608 -14.42 15.46 15.40
N GLY A 609 -14.99 15.65 14.20
CA GLY A 609 -16.03 14.78 13.66
C GLY A 609 -15.60 14.13 12.36
N GLY A 610 -16.06 12.91 12.12
CA GLY A 610 -15.80 12.21 10.87
C GLY A 610 -16.66 10.96 10.73
N VAL A 611 -16.80 10.45 9.51
CA VAL A 611 -17.52 9.21 9.22
C VAL A 611 -16.50 8.12 8.95
N ILE A 612 -16.61 6.99 9.65
CA ILE A 612 -15.81 5.79 9.38
C ILE A 612 -16.68 4.84 8.55
N ASP A 613 -16.22 4.53 7.34
CA ASP A 613 -16.79 3.46 6.52
C ASP A 613 -16.09 2.13 6.86
N LEU A 614 -16.81 1.23 7.53
CA LEU A 614 -16.29 -0.06 7.98
C LEU A 614 -16.25 -1.08 6.85
N LEU A 615 -16.90 -0.82 5.70
CA LEU A 615 -16.78 -1.63 4.48
C LEU A 615 -15.38 -1.55 3.87
N LEU A 616 -14.59 -0.55 4.25
CA LEU A 616 -13.21 -0.38 3.81
C LEU A 616 -12.26 -1.46 4.35
N GLY A 617 -12.67 -2.22 5.38
CA GLY A 617 -11.93 -3.40 5.82
C GLY A 617 -10.56 -3.10 6.43
N GLY A 618 -10.47 -2.16 7.39
CA GLY A 618 -9.25 -2.01 8.16
C GLY A 618 -9.36 -1.17 9.42
N THR A 619 -8.21 -0.88 10.01
CA THR A 619 -8.07 -0.33 11.35
C THR A 619 -7.95 1.20 11.30
N VAL A 620 -8.52 1.88 12.31
CA VAL A 620 -8.42 3.33 12.50
C VAL A 620 -7.96 3.60 13.92
N PHE A 621 -7.01 4.52 14.09
CA PHE A 621 -6.45 4.92 15.37
C PHE A 621 -6.71 6.40 15.68
N LEU A 622 -6.69 6.73 16.97
CA LEU A 622 -6.46 8.09 17.46
C LEU A 622 -5.01 8.24 17.92
N ILE A 623 -4.45 9.42 17.71
CA ILE A 623 -3.14 9.83 18.23
C ILE A 623 -3.28 10.52 19.60
N ASN A 624 -2.30 10.40 20.48
CA ASN A 624 -2.35 11.04 21.79
C ASN A 624 -2.06 12.55 21.70
N GLU A 625 -2.83 13.36 22.44
CA GLU A 625 -2.79 14.82 22.48
C GLU A 625 -1.47 15.36 23.05
N GLU A 626 -0.96 14.75 24.12
CA GLU A 626 0.30 15.15 24.74
C GLU A 626 1.51 14.79 23.84
N ASP A 627 1.50 13.61 23.22
CA ASP A 627 2.52 13.20 22.24
C ASP A 627 2.51 14.16 21.03
N GLU A 628 1.33 14.51 20.52
CA GLU A 628 1.16 15.43 19.38
C GLU A 628 1.73 16.83 19.68
N ALA A 629 1.52 17.36 20.90
CA ALA A 629 2.08 18.63 21.32
C ALA A 629 3.62 18.60 21.48
N GLU A 630 4.18 17.50 21.99
CA GLU A 630 5.63 17.34 22.10
C GLU A 630 6.28 17.14 20.72
N GLU A 631 5.67 16.35 19.82
CA GLU A 631 6.14 16.19 18.45
C GLU A 631 6.22 17.55 17.74
N TYR A 632 5.15 18.35 17.79
CA TYR A 632 5.13 19.71 17.25
C TYR A 632 6.30 20.53 17.80
N SER A 633 6.45 20.54 19.13
CA SER A 633 7.45 21.36 19.81
C SER A 633 8.87 20.93 19.45
N GLN A 634 9.12 19.63 19.36
CA GLN A 634 10.41 19.08 18.99
C GLN A 634 10.76 19.39 17.53
N ILE A 635 9.81 19.21 16.59
CA ILE A 635 9.99 19.55 15.17
C ILE A 635 10.27 21.04 15.00
N HIS A 636 9.52 21.90 15.71
CA HIS A 636 9.70 23.34 15.68
C HIS A 636 11.10 23.75 16.17
N ARG A 637 11.52 23.26 17.34
CA ARG A 637 12.84 23.55 17.93
C ARG A 637 13.99 23.03 17.05
N ASP A 638 13.94 21.76 16.68
CA ASP A 638 15.01 21.11 15.93
C ASP A 638 15.11 21.69 14.51
N GLY A 639 13.98 21.97 13.86
CA GLY A 639 13.90 22.63 12.56
C GLY A 639 14.43 24.06 12.59
N SER A 640 14.08 24.85 13.60
CA SER A 640 14.61 26.22 13.79
C SER A 640 16.12 26.21 14.03
N ALA A 641 16.61 25.29 14.85
CA ALA A 641 18.05 25.15 15.09
C ALA A 641 18.80 24.75 13.81
N ARG A 642 18.24 23.83 13.01
CA ARG A 642 18.83 23.39 11.75
C ARG A 642 18.72 24.47 10.66
N TYR A 643 17.70 25.33 10.68
CA TYR A 643 17.57 26.48 9.77
C TYR A 643 18.78 27.40 9.85
N HIS A 644 19.26 27.73 11.05
CA HIS A 644 20.44 28.58 11.24
C HIS A 644 21.78 27.93 10.80
N GLN A 645 21.79 26.62 10.56
CA GLN A 645 22.94 25.92 9.97
C GLN A 645 22.81 25.82 8.44
N LEU A 646 21.57 25.78 7.93
CA LEU A 646 21.26 25.64 6.51
C LEU A 646 21.28 26.99 5.78
N PHE A 647 20.93 28.08 6.48
CA PHE A 647 20.91 29.46 5.98
C PHE A 647 21.68 30.40 6.89
N SER A 648 22.51 31.24 6.28
CA SER A 648 23.20 32.35 6.96
C SER A 648 22.29 33.56 7.18
N ALA A 649 21.30 33.74 6.31
CA ALA A 649 20.24 34.75 6.35
C ALA A 649 19.11 34.31 5.41
N PRO A 650 17.92 34.94 5.45
CA PRO A 650 16.85 34.63 4.50
C PRO A 650 17.33 34.63 3.05
N ASP A 651 16.99 33.59 2.30
CA ASP A 651 17.43 33.35 0.90
C ASP A 651 18.97 33.25 0.70
N ARG A 652 19.75 33.11 1.78
CA ARG A 652 21.21 32.96 1.71
C ARG A 652 21.67 31.65 2.32
N VAL A 653 21.83 30.64 1.45
CA VAL A 653 22.36 29.32 1.81
C VAL A 653 23.71 29.46 2.51
N ALA A 654 23.93 28.70 3.58
CA ALA A 654 25.22 28.67 4.27
C ALA A 654 26.29 27.97 3.41
N PRO A 655 27.57 28.38 3.48
CA PRO A 655 28.64 27.75 2.70
C PRO A 655 28.71 26.23 2.89
N GLY A 656 28.77 25.48 1.78
CA GLY A 656 28.82 24.01 1.77
C GLY A 656 27.46 23.32 1.88
N GLN A 657 26.36 24.07 2.01
CA GLN A 657 25.00 23.53 2.03
C GLN A 657 24.28 23.65 0.68
N GLU A 658 24.92 24.19 -0.35
CA GLU A 658 24.29 24.53 -1.64
C GLU A 658 23.70 23.31 -2.34
N LYS A 659 24.43 22.19 -2.37
CA LYS A 659 23.98 20.94 -3.00
C LYS A 659 22.84 20.29 -2.23
N LEU A 660 22.88 20.36 -0.89
CA LEU A 660 21.81 19.85 -0.04
C LEU A 660 20.53 20.67 -0.22
N VAL A 661 20.65 22.00 -0.20
CA VAL A 661 19.53 22.90 -0.47
C VAL A 661 18.95 22.68 -1.86
N ALA A 662 19.79 22.57 -2.88
CA ALA A 662 19.36 22.34 -4.25
C ALA A 662 18.62 21.00 -4.39
N LEU A 663 19.01 19.96 -3.65
CA LEU A 663 18.26 18.69 -3.59
C LEU A 663 16.81 18.93 -3.15
N PHE A 664 16.59 19.71 -2.08
CA PHE A 664 15.22 20.00 -1.63
C PHE A 664 14.46 20.93 -2.59
N ASP A 665 15.17 21.89 -3.21
CA ASP A 665 14.59 22.82 -4.17
C ASP A 665 14.16 22.12 -5.48
N GLU A 666 14.93 21.16 -6.00
CA GLU A 666 14.77 20.65 -7.37
C GLU A 666 14.55 19.14 -7.48
N GLN A 667 14.68 18.36 -6.41
CA GLN A 667 14.49 16.90 -6.43
C GLN A 667 13.43 16.41 -5.44
N VAL A 668 13.37 16.94 -4.22
CA VAL A 668 12.40 16.50 -3.20
C VAL A 668 11.04 17.11 -3.50
N HIS A 669 10.04 16.27 -3.68
CA HIS A 669 8.65 16.67 -3.83
C HIS A 669 7.99 16.94 -2.47
N ASP A 670 6.83 17.58 -2.49
CA ASP A 670 5.94 17.77 -1.35
C ASP A 670 4.64 16.99 -1.57
N SER A 671 4.61 15.76 -1.06
CA SER A 671 3.45 14.88 -1.19
C SER A 671 2.22 15.38 -0.43
N ARG A 672 2.39 16.29 0.53
CA ARG A 672 1.31 16.89 1.32
C ARG A 672 0.59 17.99 0.52
N ALA A 673 1.23 18.59 -0.48
CA ALA A 673 0.64 19.63 -1.33
C ALA A 673 -0.51 19.10 -2.22
N TRP A 674 -0.40 17.86 -2.69
CA TRP A 674 -1.43 17.19 -3.51
C TRP A 674 -2.84 17.28 -2.91
N PHE A 675 -2.92 17.18 -1.59
CA PHE A 675 -4.17 17.08 -0.85
C PHE A 675 -4.88 18.43 -0.62
N MET A 676 -4.29 19.56 -1.02
CA MET A 676 -4.83 20.92 -0.79
C MET A 676 -6.13 21.24 -1.55
N ASN A 677 -6.59 20.37 -2.46
CA ASN A 677 -7.81 20.57 -3.25
C ASN A 677 -8.89 19.50 -3.03
N THR A 678 -8.59 18.42 -2.30
CA THR A 678 -9.55 17.33 -2.02
C THR A 678 -10.33 17.53 -0.72
N SER A 679 -9.91 18.47 0.13
CA SER A 679 -10.67 18.91 1.30
C SER A 679 -11.62 20.05 0.92
N ALA A 680 -12.91 19.74 0.73
CA ALA A 680 -13.99 20.74 0.67
C ALA A 680 -14.25 21.42 2.04
N ILE A 681 -13.46 21.08 3.05
CA ILE A 681 -13.54 21.51 4.45
C ILE A 681 -12.26 22.32 4.68
N GLY A 682 -12.36 23.43 5.42
CA GLY A 682 -11.32 24.44 5.64
C GLY A 682 -9.99 23.93 6.25
N PRO A 683 -9.20 24.80 6.90
CA PRO A 683 -7.88 24.40 7.43
C PRO A 683 -7.98 23.11 8.27
N ARG A 684 -7.02 22.20 8.06
CA ARG A 684 -6.96 20.89 8.72
C ARG A 684 -6.51 21.07 10.17
N GLU A 685 -7.48 21.13 11.07
CA GLU A 685 -7.29 21.41 12.50
C GLU A 685 -6.76 20.19 13.28
N PRO A 686 -5.93 20.38 14.32
CA PRO A 686 -5.50 21.65 14.93
C PRO A 686 -4.27 22.30 14.26
N PHE A 687 -3.41 21.49 13.66
CA PHE A 687 -2.30 21.87 12.81
C PHE A 687 -1.98 20.69 11.90
N THR A 688 -1.14 20.93 10.90
CA THR A 688 -0.98 19.98 9.81
C THR A 688 0.14 18.99 10.03
N ASP A 689 0.17 17.94 9.20
CA ASP A 689 1.14 16.84 9.30
C ASP A 689 2.61 17.27 9.18
N TYR A 690 2.89 18.49 8.70
CA TYR A 690 4.27 19.02 8.72
C TYR A 690 4.86 19.07 10.13
N PHE A 691 4.03 19.23 11.15
CA PHE A 691 4.43 19.27 12.55
C PHE A 691 4.05 18.00 13.32
N ARG A 692 3.95 16.87 12.61
CA ARG A 692 3.90 15.52 13.19
C ARG A 692 5.00 14.66 12.58
N TYR A 693 5.55 13.72 13.36
CA TYR A 693 6.40 12.68 12.77
C TYR A 693 5.52 11.68 12.01
N ARG A 694 6.07 11.08 10.96
CA ARG A 694 5.42 9.93 10.29
C ARG A 694 5.11 8.83 11.31
N LEU A 695 3.92 8.25 11.26
CA LEU A 695 3.63 7.01 11.99
C LEU A 695 4.45 5.87 11.36
N VAL A 696 5.14 5.10 12.19
CA VAL A 696 5.91 3.93 11.77
C VAL A 696 5.51 2.73 12.62
N HIS A 697 5.16 1.63 11.96
CA HIS A 697 4.92 0.32 12.57
C HIS A 697 6.18 -0.56 12.48
N PHE A 698 6.38 -1.37 13.51
CA PHE A 698 7.42 -2.38 13.64
C PHE A 698 6.77 -3.71 14.06
N ASP A 699 6.21 -4.46 13.10
CA ASP A 699 5.32 -5.60 13.39
C ASP A 699 4.13 -5.17 14.27
N ASN A 700 4.11 -5.52 15.55
CA ASN A 700 3.04 -5.18 16.47
C ASN A 700 3.29 -3.86 17.22
N GLU A 701 4.50 -3.29 17.12
CA GLU A 701 4.90 -2.07 17.80
C GLU A 701 4.74 -0.83 16.89
N SER A 702 4.74 0.38 17.48
CA SER A 702 4.72 1.66 16.76
C SER A 702 5.62 2.71 17.43
N ASN A 703 6.14 3.66 16.65
CA ASN A 703 7.01 4.73 17.17
C ASN A 703 6.27 5.71 18.13
N LYS A 704 4.96 5.86 17.95
CA LYS A 704 4.09 6.73 18.77
C LYS A 704 2.92 5.96 19.36
N ARG A 705 2.31 6.51 20.42
CA ARG A 705 1.18 5.86 21.08
C ARG A 705 -0.09 6.00 20.26
N LEU A 706 -0.82 4.90 20.11
CA LEU A 706 -2.08 4.82 19.38
C LEU A 706 -3.18 4.23 20.25
N SER A 707 -4.41 4.72 20.07
CA SER A 707 -5.64 4.14 20.63
C SER A 707 -6.49 3.60 19.49
N VAL A 708 -6.93 2.34 19.56
CA VAL A 708 -7.81 1.74 18.55
C VAL A 708 -9.18 2.40 18.58
N LEU A 709 -9.58 3.01 17.46
CA LEU A 709 -10.90 3.62 17.27
C LEU A 709 -11.86 2.65 16.57
N ALA A 710 -11.40 2.00 15.50
CA ALA A 710 -12.15 0.99 14.78
C ALA A 710 -11.22 -0.12 14.28
N THR A 711 -11.68 -1.36 14.30
CA THR A 711 -10.98 -2.53 13.74
C THR A 711 -11.96 -3.71 13.63
N ALA A 712 -11.63 -4.76 12.89
CA ALA A 712 -12.46 -5.96 12.75
C ALA A 712 -13.93 -5.65 12.40
N GLY A 713 -14.13 -4.67 11.49
CA GLY A 713 -15.45 -4.25 11.00
C GLY A 713 -16.33 -3.54 12.04
N ARG A 714 -15.78 -3.05 13.15
CA ARG A 714 -16.53 -2.34 14.20
C ARG A 714 -15.80 -1.14 14.77
N VAL A 715 -16.57 -0.17 15.28
CA VAL A 715 -16.04 0.93 16.11
C VAL A 715 -16.01 0.49 17.58
N VAL A 716 -14.87 0.69 18.25
CA VAL A 716 -14.66 0.27 19.64
C VAL A 716 -15.57 1.08 20.57
N GLY A 717 -16.49 0.38 21.24
CA GLY A 717 -17.46 0.99 22.16
C GLY A 717 -18.85 1.25 21.57
N VAL A 718 -19.06 1.06 20.27
CA VAL A 718 -20.40 1.13 19.66
C VAL A 718 -21.11 -0.22 19.80
N GLY A 719 -22.30 -0.21 20.40
CA GLY A 719 -23.07 -1.39 20.77
C GLY A 719 -23.87 -2.04 19.64
N VAL A 720 -23.61 -1.69 18.37
CA VAL A 720 -24.31 -2.21 17.20
C VAL A 720 -23.41 -2.21 15.96
N MET A 721 -23.54 -3.22 15.10
CA MET A 721 -22.85 -3.31 13.81
C MET A 721 -23.55 -2.48 12.72
N LEU A 722 -22.82 -1.59 12.06
CA LEU A 722 -23.24 -0.80 10.89
C LEU A 722 -22.16 -0.82 9.81
N ALA A 723 -22.55 -0.57 8.56
CA ALA A 723 -21.61 -0.39 7.45
C ALA A 723 -20.80 0.92 7.57
N SER A 724 -21.44 1.99 8.04
CA SER A 724 -20.79 3.29 8.25
C SER A 724 -21.24 3.90 9.57
N VAL A 725 -20.32 4.54 10.28
CA VAL A 725 -20.56 5.11 11.61
C VAL A 725 -20.03 6.54 11.65
N GLY A 726 -20.90 7.49 11.92
CA GLY A 726 -20.52 8.87 12.19
C GLY A 726 -20.01 9.00 13.62
N LEU A 727 -18.90 9.71 13.81
CA LEU A 727 -18.27 9.92 15.12
C LEU A 727 -18.11 11.41 15.42
N SER A 728 -18.29 11.74 16.69
CA SER A 728 -17.87 13.00 17.29
C SER A 728 -16.98 12.69 18.49
N VAL A 729 -15.72 13.11 18.39
CA VAL A 729 -14.65 12.83 19.35
C VAL A 729 -14.27 14.14 20.03
N LYS A 730 -14.52 14.24 21.32
CA LYS A 730 -14.03 15.34 22.16
C LYS A 730 -12.70 14.94 22.78
N ARG A 731 -11.68 15.74 22.50
CA ARG A 731 -10.31 15.56 22.99
C ARG A 731 -9.72 16.90 23.39
N ARG A 732 -8.54 16.90 24.00
CA ARG A 732 -7.82 18.16 24.27
C ARG A 732 -7.27 18.75 22.99
N ASP A 733 -7.18 20.07 22.96
CA ASP A 733 -6.46 20.75 21.90
C ASP A 733 -4.95 20.71 22.20
N PRO A 734 -4.13 20.03 21.39
CA PRO A 734 -2.68 19.93 21.62
C PRO A 734 -2.00 21.32 21.61
N ARG A 735 -2.58 22.33 20.94
CA ARG A 735 -2.04 23.69 20.89
C ARG A 735 -2.07 24.40 22.24
N MET A 736 -2.96 24.00 23.14
CA MET A 736 -3.03 24.52 24.50
C MET A 736 -1.96 23.90 25.41
N LEU A 737 -1.43 22.74 25.04
CA LEU A 737 -0.36 22.05 25.77
C LEU A 737 1.04 22.59 25.43
N LEU A 738 1.19 23.35 24.33
CA LEU A 738 2.47 23.88 23.88
C LEU A 738 3.16 24.80 24.90
N GLY A 739 2.41 25.46 25.79
CA GLY A 739 2.99 26.29 26.86
C GLY A 739 3.89 25.52 27.82
N LEU A 740 3.72 24.19 27.93
CA LEU A 740 4.59 23.30 28.72
C LEU A 740 5.98 23.12 28.09
N PHE A 741 6.05 23.17 26.76
CA PHE A 741 7.23 22.77 25.98
C PHE A 741 7.92 23.95 25.27
N LEU A 742 7.19 25.04 25.06
CA LEU A 742 7.61 26.28 24.40
C LEU A 742 7.19 27.49 25.26
N PRO A 743 7.92 27.77 26.37
CA PRO A 743 7.53 28.83 27.32
C PRO A 743 7.53 30.24 26.71
N SER A 744 8.17 30.44 25.56
CA SER A 744 8.14 31.69 24.79
C SER A 744 6.79 32.01 24.15
N LEU A 745 5.86 31.04 24.03
CA LEU A 745 4.55 31.25 23.41
C LEU A 745 3.54 31.98 24.33
N ALA A 746 3.90 32.32 25.57
CA ALA A 746 3.07 33.09 26.52
C ALA A 746 1.61 32.55 26.68
N ARG A 747 1.45 31.21 26.73
CA ARG A 747 0.14 30.54 26.87
C ARG A 747 -0.13 30.06 28.30
N PRO A 748 -1.39 30.00 28.75
CA PRO A 748 -1.75 29.48 30.08
C PRO A 748 -1.42 27.99 30.22
N LEU A 749 -0.95 27.58 31.41
CA LEU A 749 -0.71 26.18 31.75
C LEU A 749 -2.00 25.53 32.24
N LEU A 750 -2.50 24.52 31.52
CA LEU A 750 -3.64 23.72 31.97
C LEU A 750 -3.16 22.60 32.91
N SER A 751 -3.76 22.51 34.10
CA SER A 751 -3.56 21.41 35.06
C SER A 751 -4.80 20.55 35.19
N GLY A 752 -4.73 19.26 34.82
CA GLY A 752 -5.83 18.30 35.00
C GLY A 752 -5.45 16.86 34.62
N LYS A 753 -6.02 15.84 35.30
CA LYS A 753 -5.76 14.42 35.02
C LYS A 753 -6.11 14.06 33.57
N VAL A 754 -5.20 13.40 32.85
CA VAL A 754 -5.38 12.92 31.46
C VAL A 754 -6.42 11.80 31.43
N GLY A 755 -7.51 12.00 30.68
CA GLY A 755 -8.53 10.98 30.41
C GLY A 755 -8.53 10.62 28.92
N LEU A 756 -9.07 9.44 28.57
CA LEU A 756 -9.27 9.07 27.17
C LEU A 756 -10.27 10.02 26.47
N PRO A 757 -10.19 10.19 25.14
CA PRO A 757 -11.17 10.95 24.39
C PRO A 757 -12.61 10.46 24.63
N GLU A 758 -13.54 11.41 24.76
CA GLU A 758 -14.97 11.12 24.81
C GLU A 758 -15.48 10.92 23.38
N ILE A 759 -16.04 9.75 23.12
CA ILE A 759 -16.52 9.36 21.79
C ILE A 759 -18.03 9.23 21.84
N SER A 760 -18.70 9.85 20.88
CA SER A 760 -20.12 9.63 20.59
C SER A 760 -20.28 9.18 19.15
N ALA A 761 -21.25 8.31 18.90
CA ALA A 761 -21.51 7.72 17.59
C ALA A 761 -22.95 7.95 17.14
N PHE A 762 -23.13 8.10 15.83
CA PHE A 762 -24.42 8.30 15.19
C PHE A 762 -24.47 7.60 13.82
N ASP A 763 -25.66 7.29 13.34
CA ASP A 763 -25.87 6.82 11.96
C ASP A 763 -25.78 8.01 10.99
N PRO A 764 -24.87 8.00 9.99
CA PRO A 764 -24.71 9.11 9.05
C PRO A 764 -25.96 9.41 8.22
N LEU A 765 -26.80 8.41 7.95
CA LEU A 765 -27.98 8.57 7.10
C LEU A 765 -29.13 9.30 7.79
N THR A 766 -29.32 9.04 9.09
CA THR A 766 -30.45 9.54 9.88
C THR A 766 -30.06 10.56 10.95
N GLY A 767 -28.78 10.67 11.30
CA GLY A 767 -28.29 11.48 12.42
C GLY A 767 -28.64 10.91 13.80
N ILE A 768 -29.25 9.72 13.88
CA ILE A 768 -29.68 9.11 15.14
C ILE A 768 -28.46 8.60 15.91
N ALA A 769 -28.42 8.89 17.21
CA ALA A 769 -27.37 8.41 18.11
C ALA A 769 -27.36 6.88 18.22
N LEU A 770 -26.18 6.28 18.14
CA LEU A 770 -25.98 4.85 18.30
C LEU A 770 -25.68 4.52 19.78
N PRO A 771 -26.07 3.31 20.26
CA PRO A 771 -25.80 2.90 21.62
C PRO A 771 -24.29 2.81 21.87
N MET A 772 -23.83 3.42 22.97
CA MET A 772 -22.44 3.33 23.42
C MET A 772 -22.32 2.40 24.63
N VAL A 773 -21.27 1.59 24.66
CA VAL A 773 -20.85 0.76 25.79
C VAL A 773 -19.63 1.41 26.44
N GLY A 774 -19.49 1.29 27.76
CA GLY A 774 -18.38 1.88 28.51
C GLY A 774 -17.85 0.96 29.61
N GLY A 775 -16.89 1.45 30.39
CA GLY A 775 -16.34 0.77 31.56
C GLY A 775 -14.86 0.40 31.42
N ALA A 776 -14.25 -0.03 32.54
CA ALA A 776 -12.80 -0.23 32.65
C ALA A 776 -12.20 -1.20 31.62
N ALA A 777 -12.95 -2.25 31.23
CA ALA A 777 -12.51 -3.19 30.20
C ALA A 777 -12.38 -2.50 28.82
N LEU A 778 -13.33 -1.64 28.46
CA LEU A 778 -13.28 -0.88 27.21
C LEU A 778 -12.17 0.17 27.24
N ASP A 779 -11.96 0.82 28.38
CA ASP A 779 -10.88 1.80 28.54
C ASP A 779 -9.50 1.13 28.40
N ASN A 780 -9.35 -0.13 28.81
CA ASN A 780 -8.13 -0.90 28.57
C ASN A 780 -7.92 -1.23 27.08
N LEU A 781 -9.00 -1.47 26.31
CA LEU A 781 -8.92 -1.72 24.86
C LEU A 781 -8.58 -0.43 24.08
N ARG A 782 -9.05 0.71 24.57
CA ARG A 782 -8.76 2.05 24.03
C ARG A 782 -7.52 2.71 24.65
N ALA A 783 -6.74 1.98 25.44
CA ALA A 783 -5.55 2.55 26.06
C ALA A 783 -4.51 2.93 25.00
N PHE A 784 -3.99 4.16 25.08
CA PHE A 784 -2.89 4.59 24.23
C PHE A 784 -1.63 3.76 24.51
N THR A 785 -1.14 3.05 23.49
CA THR A 785 -0.02 2.11 23.60
C THR A 785 0.92 2.21 22.40
N ARG A 786 2.18 1.78 22.55
CA ARG A 786 3.12 1.59 21.42
C ARG A 786 3.07 0.16 20.88
N GLU A 787 2.12 -0.64 21.33
CA GLU A 787 1.88 -2.01 20.88
C GLU A 787 0.46 -2.13 20.27
N PRO A 788 0.14 -1.32 19.23
CA PRO A 788 -1.21 -1.29 18.65
C PRO A 788 -1.64 -2.63 18.07
N GLY A 789 -0.70 -3.43 17.53
CA GLY A 789 -1.00 -4.75 16.97
C GLY A 789 -1.60 -5.70 18.01
N ASP A 790 -1.08 -5.66 19.24
CA ASP A 790 -1.58 -6.48 20.35
C ASP A 790 -3.01 -6.08 20.74
N LYS A 791 -3.33 -4.77 20.68
CA LYS A 791 -4.69 -4.26 20.93
C LYS A 791 -5.65 -4.62 19.82
N VAL A 792 -5.23 -4.53 18.57
CA VAL A 792 -6.01 -4.97 17.41
C VAL A 792 -6.34 -6.46 17.52
N GLU A 793 -5.36 -7.30 17.84
CA GLU A 793 -5.56 -8.74 18.06
C GLU A 793 -6.51 -8.99 19.25
N GLN A 794 -6.27 -8.36 20.41
CA GLN A 794 -7.11 -8.49 21.60
C GLN A 794 -8.57 -8.12 21.30
N ILE A 795 -8.80 -7.05 20.53
CA ILE A 795 -10.14 -6.66 20.09
C ILE A 795 -10.68 -7.72 19.14
N GLY A 796 -9.95 -8.13 18.11
CA GLY A 796 -10.39 -9.15 17.14
C GLY A 796 -10.94 -10.44 17.77
N GLN A 797 -10.41 -10.86 18.92
CA GLN A 797 -10.85 -12.06 19.66
C GLN A 797 -12.14 -11.88 20.49
N LEU A 798 -12.58 -10.64 20.73
CA LEU A 798 -13.83 -10.36 21.45
C LEU A 798 -15.06 -10.52 20.55
N PRO A 799 -16.22 -10.93 21.10
CA PRO A 799 -17.44 -11.05 20.32
C PRO A 799 -17.85 -9.70 19.74
N PRO A 800 -18.30 -9.64 18.46
CA PRO A 800 -18.77 -8.40 17.86
C PRO A 800 -20.10 -7.95 18.50
N PRO A 801 -20.45 -6.65 18.39
CA PRO A 801 -21.75 -6.19 18.82
C PRO A 801 -22.88 -6.84 17.99
N PRO A 802 -24.13 -6.84 18.49
CA PRO A 802 -25.26 -7.38 17.75
C PRO A 802 -25.45 -6.70 16.39
N LEU A 803 -25.97 -7.45 15.41
CA LEU A 803 -26.41 -6.90 14.14
C LEU A 803 -27.52 -5.86 14.35
N LEU A 804 -27.57 -4.84 13.48
CA LEU A 804 -28.58 -3.79 13.54
C LEU A 804 -30.01 -4.34 13.58
N ALA A 805 -30.32 -5.38 12.81
CA ALA A 805 -31.64 -6.01 12.83
C ALA A 805 -32.01 -6.62 14.19
N VAL A 806 -31.03 -7.17 14.92
CA VAL A 806 -31.22 -7.73 16.26
C VAL A 806 -31.38 -6.62 17.28
N ALA A 807 -30.51 -5.61 17.24
CA ALA A 807 -30.57 -4.46 18.15
C ALA A 807 -31.85 -3.62 17.96
N ALA A 808 -32.36 -3.52 16.73
CA ALA A 808 -33.55 -2.76 16.40
C ALA A 808 -34.86 -3.37 16.95
N VAL A 809 -34.89 -4.66 17.29
CA VAL A 809 -36.08 -5.28 17.89
C VAL A 809 -36.51 -4.56 19.17
N GLN A 810 -35.55 -3.97 19.90
CA GLN A 810 -35.77 -3.38 21.22
C GLN A 810 -35.75 -1.84 21.22
N SER A 811 -35.45 -1.19 20.09
CA SER A 811 -35.28 0.27 20.00
C SER A 811 -35.99 0.86 18.79
N PRO A 812 -37.08 1.65 18.98
CA PRO A 812 -37.76 2.36 17.90
C PRO A 812 -36.84 3.28 17.11
N ALA A 813 -35.83 3.88 17.74
CA ALA A 813 -34.84 4.70 17.06
C ALA A 813 -33.96 3.86 16.10
N LEU A 814 -33.50 2.68 16.54
CA LEU A 814 -32.72 1.78 15.68
C LEU A 814 -33.57 1.14 14.57
N GLN A 815 -34.89 1.05 14.71
CA GLN A 815 -35.78 0.64 13.62
C GLN A 815 -35.77 1.66 12.47
N GLN A 816 -35.68 2.96 12.77
CA GLN A 816 -35.55 3.99 11.74
C GLN A 816 -34.20 3.91 11.03
N VAL A 817 -33.12 3.67 11.79
CA VAL A 817 -31.77 3.43 11.23
C VAL A 817 -31.79 2.20 10.32
N LEU A 818 -32.36 1.08 10.77
CA LEU A 818 -32.49 -0.15 9.99
C LEU A 818 -33.24 0.10 8.67
N LEU A 819 -34.34 0.85 8.74
CA LEU A 819 -35.14 1.18 7.56
C LEU A 819 -34.37 2.04 6.55
N ALA A 820 -33.60 3.03 7.01
CA ALA A 820 -32.77 3.85 6.14
C ALA A 820 -31.70 3.01 5.42
N GLN A 821 -30.98 2.17 6.17
CA GLN A 821 -29.95 1.29 5.63
C GLN A 821 -30.53 0.30 4.60
N GLN A 822 -31.66 -0.35 4.91
CA GLN A 822 -32.36 -1.25 3.96
C GLN A 822 -32.85 -0.53 2.70
N THR A 823 -33.28 0.73 2.83
CA THR A 823 -33.72 1.54 1.68
C THR A 823 -32.54 1.83 0.74
N VAL A 824 -31.38 2.20 1.28
CA VAL A 824 -30.16 2.41 0.49
C VAL A 824 -29.72 1.12 -0.22
N GLU A 825 -29.79 -0.02 0.45
CA GLU A 825 -29.48 -1.32 -0.14
C GLU A 825 -30.41 -1.65 -1.32
N ALA A 826 -31.72 -1.46 -1.15
CA ALA A 826 -32.69 -1.69 -2.21
C ALA A 826 -32.48 -0.77 -3.43
N LEU A 827 -32.06 0.48 -3.20
CA LEU A 827 -31.72 1.43 -4.27
C LEU A 827 -30.43 1.04 -5.00
N LYS A 828 -29.38 0.63 -4.26
CA LYS A 828 -28.11 0.15 -4.83
C LYS A 828 -28.30 -1.11 -5.67
N ALA A 829 -29.15 -2.05 -5.23
CA ALA A 829 -29.46 -3.27 -5.97
C ALA A 829 -30.18 -3.01 -7.32
N ARG A 830 -30.75 -1.81 -7.52
CA ARG A 830 -31.54 -1.45 -8.71
C ARG A 830 -30.86 -0.42 -9.62
N ASP A 831 -29.60 -0.06 -9.36
CA ASP A 831 -28.77 0.82 -10.20
C ASP A 831 -29.41 2.21 -10.51
N LEU A 832 -30.15 2.77 -9.54
CA LEU A 832 -30.82 4.07 -9.67
C LEU A 832 -29.86 5.22 -9.36
N GLY A 833 -28.97 5.51 -10.30
CA GLY A 833 -27.85 6.46 -10.16
C GLY A 833 -28.20 7.91 -9.78
N SER A 834 -29.45 8.37 -9.95
CA SER A 834 -29.87 9.73 -9.56
C SER A 834 -30.21 9.87 -8.08
N LEU A 835 -30.75 8.81 -7.45
CA LEU A 835 -31.11 8.77 -6.02
C LEU A 835 -29.91 8.38 -5.13
N ALA A 836 -29.00 7.55 -5.65
CA ALA A 836 -27.73 7.24 -4.99
C ALA A 836 -26.86 8.49 -4.75
N GLY A 837 -26.94 9.48 -5.65
CA GLY A 837 -26.24 10.77 -5.50
C GLY A 837 -26.81 11.68 -4.39
N LEU A 838 -28.09 11.53 -4.03
CA LEU A 838 -28.69 12.21 -2.88
C LEU A 838 -28.23 11.59 -1.55
N VAL A 839 -28.05 10.27 -1.51
CA VAL A 839 -27.51 9.53 -0.37
C VAL A 839 -26.04 9.87 -0.13
N ALA A 840 -25.21 9.93 -1.18
CA ALA A 840 -23.81 10.36 -1.08
C ALA A 840 -23.65 11.83 -0.59
N LYS A 841 -24.64 12.69 -0.85
CA LYS A 841 -24.69 14.06 -0.30
C LYS A 841 -25.02 14.08 1.20
N ALA A 842 -25.79 13.13 1.70
CA ALA A 842 -26.12 13.00 3.12
C ALA A 842 -24.96 12.42 3.95
N GLU A 843 -24.14 11.54 3.36
CA GLU A 843 -22.91 11.01 3.97
C GLU A 843 -21.85 12.09 4.29
N LEU A 844 -21.97 13.29 3.70
CA LEU A 844 -21.00 14.39 3.83
C LEU A 844 -21.41 15.50 4.82
N THR A 845 -22.60 15.45 5.43
CA THR A 845 -23.08 16.54 6.30
C THR A 845 -22.74 16.32 7.77
N GLN A 846 -22.04 17.29 8.39
CA GLN A 846 -22.03 17.42 9.85
C GLN A 846 -23.45 17.74 10.34
N ALA A 847 -23.81 17.12 11.46
CA ALA A 847 -25.16 17.02 12.04
C ALA A 847 -26.13 18.19 11.78
N PRO A 848 -27.41 17.88 11.48
CA PRO A 848 -28.52 18.66 11.96
C PRO A 848 -29.44 17.85 12.90
N ALA A 849 -30.18 18.60 13.72
CA ALA A 849 -31.07 18.10 14.77
C ALA A 849 -32.11 17.08 14.28
N ALA A 850 -32.51 16.20 15.22
CA ALA A 850 -33.47 15.12 15.13
C ALA A 850 -34.72 15.44 14.27
N ALA A 851 -34.65 15.13 12.98
CA ALA A 851 -35.80 15.03 12.10
C ALA A 851 -35.55 13.91 11.08
N THR A 852 -36.58 13.10 10.81
CA THR A 852 -36.55 12.09 9.75
C THR A 852 -36.16 12.79 8.43
N PRO A 853 -35.09 12.36 7.72
CA PRO A 853 -34.65 13.07 6.53
C PRO A 853 -35.74 13.05 5.44
N ALA A 854 -36.06 14.21 4.85
CA ALA A 854 -37.08 14.34 3.81
C ALA A 854 -36.83 13.38 2.62
N TRP A 855 -35.55 13.11 2.30
CA TRP A 855 -35.16 12.18 1.24
C TRP A 855 -35.64 10.74 1.48
N LEU A 856 -35.77 10.30 2.74
CA LEU A 856 -36.21 8.93 3.05
C LEU A 856 -37.69 8.74 2.70
N ALA A 857 -38.50 9.79 2.81
CA ALA A 857 -39.90 9.78 2.37
C ALA A 857 -40.01 9.78 0.84
N GLU A 858 -39.21 10.60 0.16
CA GLU A 858 -39.14 10.67 -1.31
C GLU A 858 -38.65 9.36 -1.94
N ALA A 859 -37.62 8.73 -1.36
CA ALA A 859 -37.10 7.44 -1.81
C ALA A 859 -38.12 6.30 -1.64
N LYS A 860 -38.87 6.31 -0.53
CA LYS A 860 -39.97 5.36 -0.33
C LYS A 860 -41.10 5.56 -1.34
N GLN A 861 -41.47 6.81 -1.59
CA GLN A 861 -42.49 7.13 -2.58
C GLN A 861 -42.04 6.70 -3.98
N ALA A 862 -40.78 6.95 -4.36
CA ALA A 862 -40.22 6.51 -5.63
C ALA A 862 -40.20 4.97 -5.77
N LEU A 863 -39.88 4.23 -4.71
CA LEU A 863 -39.98 2.76 -4.69
C LEU A 863 -41.44 2.29 -4.85
N GLN A 864 -42.39 2.97 -4.19
CA GLN A 864 -43.83 2.67 -4.30
C GLN A 864 -44.41 2.98 -5.68
N ASP A 865 -44.06 4.13 -6.27
CA ASP A 865 -44.49 4.57 -7.59
C ASP A 865 -43.97 3.64 -8.71
N MET A 866 -42.89 2.89 -8.45
CA MET A 866 -42.32 1.86 -9.33
C MET A 866 -42.96 0.47 -9.18
N GLY A 867 -44.08 0.34 -8.45
CA GLY A 867 -44.90 -0.87 -8.43
C GLY A 867 -44.36 -2.00 -7.53
N THR A 868 -43.60 -1.68 -6.47
CA THR A 868 -43.29 -2.68 -5.44
C THR A 868 -44.46 -2.81 -4.48
N GLU A 869 -45.05 -4.02 -4.39
CA GLU A 869 -46.00 -4.34 -3.32
C GLU A 869 -45.37 -4.02 -1.96
N GLN A 870 -46.10 -3.22 -1.16
CA GLN A 870 -45.78 -3.03 0.24
C GLN A 870 -45.82 -4.41 0.92
N ALA A 871 -44.73 -4.84 1.54
CA ALA A 871 -44.85 -5.81 2.62
C ALA A 871 -45.72 -5.14 3.69
N GLN A 872 -46.98 -5.57 3.80
CA GLN A 872 -47.90 -5.09 4.83
C GLN A 872 -47.25 -5.30 6.21
N PRO A 873 -47.36 -4.33 7.13
CA PRO A 873 -47.01 -4.58 8.52
C PRO A 873 -47.85 -5.77 9.02
N PRO A 874 -47.26 -6.76 9.72
CA PRO A 874 -48.04 -7.86 10.26
C PRO A 874 -49.11 -7.29 11.19
N GLY A 875 -50.37 -7.65 10.94
CA GLY A 875 -51.46 -7.33 11.84
C GLY A 875 -51.19 -7.89 13.24
N PRO A 876 -51.70 -7.24 14.31
CA PRO A 876 -51.49 -7.68 15.68
C PRO A 876 -52.08 -9.09 15.84
N GLY A 877 -51.20 -10.10 15.89
CA GLY A 877 -51.59 -11.51 16.04
C GLY A 877 -50.99 -12.49 15.02
N SER A 878 -50.24 -12.04 14.00
CA SER A 878 -49.55 -12.95 13.07
C SER A 878 -48.03 -12.85 13.22
N ALA A 879 -47.42 -13.86 13.86
CA ALA A 879 -45.96 -13.97 13.92
C ALA A 879 -45.41 -14.35 12.53
N PRO A 880 -44.45 -13.59 11.96
CA PRO A 880 -43.79 -13.98 10.72
C PRO A 880 -43.04 -15.31 10.85
N GLY A 881 -42.95 -16.10 9.78
CA GLY A 881 -42.28 -17.42 9.77
C GLY A 881 -40.79 -17.43 10.14
N TRP A 882 -40.14 -16.27 10.30
CA TRP A 882 -38.79 -16.15 10.85
C TRP A 882 -38.77 -16.10 12.40
N LEU A 883 -39.85 -15.62 13.03
CA LEU A 883 -40.04 -15.62 14.48
C LEU A 883 -40.26 -17.05 15.02
N LYS A 884 -40.89 -17.93 14.21
CA LYS A 884 -41.00 -19.36 14.53
C LYS A 884 -39.65 -20.06 14.46
N ARG A 885 -38.82 -19.75 13.46
CA ARG A 885 -37.44 -20.26 13.37
C ARG A 885 -36.52 -19.76 14.48
N GLY A 886 -36.68 -18.52 14.93
CA GLY A 886 -35.93 -18.00 16.09
C GLY A 886 -36.35 -18.66 17.41
N LYS A 887 -37.63 -19.00 17.56
CA LYS A 887 -38.14 -19.73 18.72
C LYS A 887 -37.73 -21.21 18.72
N ASP A 888 -37.80 -21.87 17.56
CA ASP A 888 -37.37 -23.26 17.39
C ASP A 888 -35.84 -23.41 17.59
N LEU A 889 -35.04 -22.39 17.21
CA LEU A 889 -33.60 -22.36 17.46
C LEU A 889 -33.27 -22.17 18.95
N MET A 890 -34.05 -21.34 19.67
CA MET A 890 -33.93 -21.12 21.12
C MET A 890 -34.45 -22.30 21.97
N GLU A 891 -35.32 -23.14 21.43
CA GLU A 891 -35.78 -24.38 22.10
C GLU A 891 -34.91 -25.60 21.75
N SER A 892 -34.00 -25.48 20.76
CA SER A 892 -33.03 -26.51 20.37
C SER A 892 -31.59 -26.31 20.89
N LEU A 893 -31.30 -25.10 21.42
CA LEU A 893 -30.13 -24.79 22.23
C LEU A 893 -30.50 -24.93 23.71
#